data_AF-K9ULJ0-F1
#
_entry.id   AF-K9ULJ0-F1
#
_cell.length_a   1.000
_cell.length_b   1.000
_cell.length_c   1.000
_cell.angle_alpha   90.00
_cell.angle_beta   90.00
_cell.angle_gamma   90.00
#
_symmetry.space_group_name_H-M   'P 1'
#
loop_
_entity.id
_entity.type
_entity.pdbx_description
1 polymer ?
#
loop_
_entity_poly.entity_id
_entity_poly.type
_entity_poly.pdbx_seq_one_letter_code
_entity_poly.pdbx_strand_id
1 'polypeptide(L)'
;MQSHNPDLIASIVSNAATLSEHLDNCQVLPQSPLDEEQIQRRLTSWSQAVAKGDRHKFEQRLAWAGWDLPTIAPCLGATPRCDAPLPEWAQTLDRVLQIATTTTPAQLFAPQSYLDPADPIAFEHFYLPCVRVAQLKLNDLVSTEDWQLLAESARSALDRSLLRRLNSIATWTLLDEFTKFRSSGNALQDFMLIKLRGHDRQDKYQAFISKLFADGLATFFREYSVLGRAIAQAIDFWVEANAEFIHRLARDKAEIERVFAAERPLGQVVDLGTGLSDSHHRGRFVISLTFETGMQLVYKPKSLNLDVAFYRLLEWHNSHLPPLSLKVLNILNCQQYGWVEYVACTDCQTAANASHFYQRIGMLTCLVYVLEGTDCHHQNLVAYGEHPVLIDLEALLHHRVKLALPPEQNTLAESVLRTNMLPNSDLQWQEKTERQIYDNSGIGGVHQQELSILIVKHINSDAMDLDRETLAFSEANSPTLQGTPISPADYLEDVCSGFERMYRFLMTHDRELLAPESCLYDLAHQTVRFVFRSTSTYGLILQNSYRPALLRSGIDRSISLELLSRAFTLGDGKPLGWPILKAELDAMEQGDIPFFGVNSSSDDLIVGNGEVVPKLFEDHSFKLMLRRLQTLSEVNLVEQIATIRKSLSLRFQDIAA
;
A
#
# COMPACT_ATOMS: atom_id res chain seq x y z
N MET A 1 -2.36 34.85 2.37
CA MET A 1 -3.70 34.85 3.01
C MET A 1 -3.48 34.80 4.51
N GLN A 2 -4.11 35.68 5.29
CA GLN A 2 -4.01 35.67 6.76
C GLN A 2 -4.96 34.62 7.34
N SER A 3 -4.49 33.81 8.29
CA SER A 3 -5.31 32.80 8.97
C SER A 3 -6.43 33.44 9.79
N HIS A 4 -7.59 32.80 9.83
CA HIS A 4 -8.77 33.26 10.61
C HIS A 4 -8.56 33.06 12.12
N ASN A 5 -7.65 32.16 12.54
CA ASN A 5 -7.30 31.93 13.94
C ASN A 5 -5.85 31.42 14.06
N PRO A 6 -4.84 32.30 13.96
CA PRO A 6 -3.43 31.90 13.92
C PRO A 6 -3.00 31.15 15.19
N ASP A 7 -3.55 31.50 16.35
CA ASP A 7 -3.23 30.86 17.63
C ASP A 7 -3.73 29.40 17.68
N LEU A 8 -4.91 29.13 17.14
CA LEU A 8 -5.43 27.76 17.02
C LEU A 8 -4.54 26.91 16.12
N ILE A 9 -4.19 27.40 14.93
CA ILE A 9 -3.37 26.66 13.97
C ILE A 9 -1.95 26.44 14.54
N ALA A 10 -1.35 27.45 15.16
CA ALA A 10 -0.05 27.31 15.82
C ALA A 10 -0.09 26.26 16.95
N SER A 11 -1.18 26.21 17.73
CA SER A 11 -1.36 25.17 18.76
C SER A 11 -1.49 23.77 18.16
N ILE A 12 -2.23 23.61 17.07
CA ILE A 12 -2.36 22.32 16.36
C ILE A 12 -1.00 21.89 15.81
N VAL A 13 -0.26 22.79 15.16
CA VAL A 13 1.09 22.51 14.63
C VAL A 13 2.04 22.09 15.74
N SER A 14 2.02 22.80 16.86
CA SER A 14 2.80 22.44 18.05
C SER A 14 2.48 21.01 18.51
N ASN A 15 1.21 20.72 18.81
CA ASN A 15 0.80 19.41 19.33
C ASN A 15 0.97 18.27 18.31
N ALA A 16 0.95 18.57 17.02
CA ALA A 16 1.15 17.61 15.93
C ALA A 16 2.62 17.41 15.53
N ALA A 17 3.57 18.10 16.18
CA ALA A 17 5.00 17.95 15.91
C ALA A 17 5.46 16.53 16.22
N THR A 18 6.17 15.91 15.27
CA THR A 18 6.73 14.56 15.43
C THR A 18 7.85 14.58 16.48
N LEU A 19 8.22 13.40 16.96
CA LEU A 19 9.37 13.25 17.86
C LEU A 19 10.66 13.83 17.24
N SER A 20 10.91 13.60 15.95
CA SER A 20 12.09 14.15 15.26
C SER A 20 12.07 15.68 15.23
N GLU A 21 10.95 16.25 14.79
CA GLU A 21 10.75 17.71 14.76
C GLU A 21 10.91 18.32 16.16
N HIS A 22 10.51 17.60 17.21
CA HIS A 22 10.64 18.06 18.57
C HIS A 22 12.08 18.03 19.07
N LEU A 23 12.79 16.91 18.87
CA LEU A 23 14.18 16.75 19.31
C LEU A 23 15.13 17.73 18.61
N ASP A 24 14.89 18.04 17.33
CA ASP A 24 15.69 19.02 16.58
C ASP A 24 15.51 20.45 17.14
N ASN A 25 14.30 20.78 17.61
CA ASN A 25 13.98 22.11 18.14
C ASN A 25 14.34 22.29 19.63
N CYS A 26 14.38 21.21 20.41
CA CYS A 26 14.66 21.28 21.85
C CYS A 26 16.11 21.64 22.20
N GLN A 27 17.08 21.48 21.28
CA GLN A 27 18.49 21.80 21.52
C GLN A 27 18.77 23.29 21.77
N VAL A 28 17.76 24.17 21.65
CA VAL A 28 17.95 25.62 21.52
C VAL A 28 17.55 26.45 22.77
N LEU A 29 16.89 25.90 23.81
CA LEU A 29 16.25 26.76 24.86
C LEU A 29 16.25 26.24 26.32
N PRO A 30 16.24 27.15 27.34
CA PRO A 30 16.03 26.83 28.76
C PRO A 30 14.53 26.69 29.13
N GLN A 31 14.21 25.72 30.00
CA GLN A 31 12.87 25.10 30.08
C GLN A 31 11.89 25.69 31.12
N SER A 32 10.61 25.75 30.73
CA SER A 32 9.41 25.78 31.59
C SER A 32 9.36 24.56 32.55
N PRO A 33 8.52 24.55 33.62
CA PRO A 33 8.40 23.39 34.49
C PRO A 33 8.03 22.14 33.67
N LEU A 34 8.85 21.10 33.79
CA LEU A 34 8.68 19.83 33.10
C LEU A 34 7.57 19.00 33.74
N ASP A 35 6.72 18.40 32.91
CA ASP A 35 5.77 17.37 33.34
C ASP A 35 6.51 16.02 33.49
N GLU A 36 7.03 15.77 34.69
CA GLU A 36 7.79 14.55 35.01
C GLU A 36 6.98 13.27 34.80
N GLU A 37 5.66 13.30 35.05
CA GLU A 37 4.79 12.14 34.85
C GLU A 37 4.66 11.81 33.35
N GLN A 38 4.45 12.84 32.53
CA GLN A 38 4.37 12.66 31.08
C GLN A 38 5.69 12.16 30.48
N ILE A 39 6.84 12.69 30.94
CA ILE A 39 8.17 12.21 30.53
C ILE A 39 8.32 10.72 30.84
N GLN A 40 8.02 10.31 32.07
CA GLN A 40 8.18 8.92 32.49
C GLN A 40 7.24 7.98 31.71
N ARG A 41 6.01 8.43 31.44
CA ARG A 41 5.04 7.70 30.61
C ARG A 41 5.59 7.49 29.20
N ARG A 42 6.07 8.55 28.54
CA ARG A 42 6.63 8.50 27.18
C ARG A 42 7.87 7.61 27.11
N LEU A 43 8.81 7.74 28.05
CA LEU A 43 9.99 6.87 28.13
C LEU A 43 9.62 5.40 28.30
N THR A 44 8.64 5.11 29.14
CA THR A 44 8.15 3.73 29.35
C THR A 44 7.54 3.17 28.07
N SER A 45 6.65 3.92 27.42
CA SER A 45 6.04 3.53 26.14
C SER A 45 7.09 3.33 25.04
N TRP A 46 8.09 4.20 24.98
CA TRP A 46 9.15 4.12 23.97
C TRP A 46 10.06 2.91 24.18
N SER A 47 10.49 2.66 25.42
CA SER A 47 11.21 1.43 25.78
C SER A 47 10.40 0.17 25.45
N GLN A 48 9.08 0.20 25.67
CA GLN A 48 8.19 -0.91 25.32
C GLN A 48 8.10 -1.12 23.80
N ALA A 49 7.97 -0.05 23.01
CA ALA A 49 7.90 -0.11 21.56
C ALA A 49 9.20 -0.71 20.98
N VAL A 50 10.35 -0.14 21.36
CA VAL A 50 11.68 -0.51 20.85
C VAL A 50 12.09 -1.90 21.33
N ALA A 51 12.03 -2.16 22.63
CA ALA A 51 12.76 -3.29 23.23
C ALA A 51 11.92 -4.12 24.22
N LYS A 52 10.59 -4.02 24.18
CA LYS A 52 9.68 -4.70 25.14
C LYS A 52 10.03 -4.42 26.61
N GLY A 53 10.55 -3.21 26.89
CA GLY A 53 10.93 -2.77 28.23
C GLY A 53 12.39 -3.04 28.61
N ASP A 54 13.19 -3.67 27.75
CA ASP A 54 14.63 -3.86 27.99
C ASP A 54 15.36 -2.52 27.91
N ARG A 55 15.79 -2.03 29.07
CA ARG A 55 16.46 -0.73 29.22
C ARG A 55 17.80 -0.66 28.48
N HIS A 56 18.58 -1.74 28.47
CA HIS A 56 19.90 -1.72 27.85
C HIS A 56 19.78 -1.57 26.33
N LYS A 57 18.89 -2.35 25.73
CA LYS A 57 18.59 -2.26 24.28
C LYS A 57 17.97 -0.93 23.90
N PHE A 58 17.14 -0.36 24.76
CA PHE A 58 16.58 0.97 24.54
C PHE A 58 17.66 2.05 24.54
N GLU A 59 18.53 2.09 25.56
CA GLU A 59 19.65 3.04 25.64
C GLU A 59 20.63 2.86 24.46
N GLN A 60 20.92 1.62 24.07
CA GLN A 60 21.73 1.31 22.90
C GLN A 60 21.13 1.87 21.61
N ARG A 61 19.83 1.68 21.40
CA ARG A 61 19.11 2.27 20.27
C ARG A 61 19.24 3.78 20.26
N LEU A 62 19.09 4.43 21.41
CA LEU A 62 19.17 5.89 21.51
C LEU A 62 20.58 6.33 21.10
N ALA A 63 21.61 5.66 21.62
CA ALA A 63 22.99 5.92 21.26
C ALA A 63 23.26 5.75 19.75
N TRP A 64 22.64 4.77 19.07
CA TRP A 64 22.77 4.61 17.62
C TRP A 64 22.16 5.78 16.81
N ALA A 65 21.16 6.46 17.37
CA ALA A 65 20.58 7.68 16.82
C ALA A 65 21.35 8.95 17.24
N GLY A 66 22.41 8.83 18.05
CA GLY A 66 23.14 9.96 18.60
C GLY A 66 22.46 10.63 19.79
N TRP A 67 21.57 9.91 20.49
CA TRP A 67 20.79 10.42 21.62
C TRP A 67 21.19 9.76 22.94
N ASP A 68 21.07 10.50 24.03
CA ASP A 68 21.20 10.00 25.41
C ASP A 68 20.00 10.44 26.26
N LEU A 69 19.63 9.62 27.26
CA LEU A 69 18.46 9.85 28.11
C LEU A 69 18.44 11.22 28.80
N PRO A 70 19.53 11.67 29.46
CA PRO A 70 19.58 13.01 30.07
C PRO A 70 19.25 14.14 29.10
N THR A 71 19.68 14.04 27.85
CA THR A 71 19.42 15.05 26.81
C THR A 71 17.98 14.98 26.28
N ILE A 72 17.44 13.78 26.04
CA ILE A 72 16.12 13.65 25.39
C ILE A 72 14.95 13.70 26.37
N ALA A 73 15.10 13.27 27.63
CA ALA A 73 14.01 13.19 28.59
C ALA A 73 13.33 14.54 28.83
N PRO A 74 14.07 15.66 28.98
CA PRO A 74 13.46 16.98 29.13
C PRO A 74 12.68 17.42 27.88
N CYS A 75 13.08 16.97 26.69
CA CYS A 75 12.37 17.23 25.45
C CYS A 75 11.01 16.52 25.47
N LEU A 76 10.95 15.28 25.96
CA LEU A 76 9.70 14.52 26.03
C LEU A 76 8.64 15.13 26.97
N GLY A 77 8.92 16.16 27.76
CA GLY A 77 7.95 16.88 28.59
C GLY A 77 7.72 18.33 28.17
N ALA A 78 8.42 18.80 27.15
CA ALA A 78 8.32 20.19 26.71
C ALA A 78 7.11 20.38 25.78
N THR A 79 6.45 21.53 25.89
CA THR A 79 5.47 21.94 24.87
C THR A 79 6.22 22.35 23.61
N PRO A 80 5.94 21.74 22.44
CA PRO A 80 6.58 22.14 21.19
C PRO A 80 6.26 23.62 20.90
N ARG A 81 7.23 24.41 20.44
CA ARG A 81 6.97 25.81 20.07
C ARG A 81 6.86 25.95 18.55
N CYS A 82 5.92 26.77 18.09
CA CYS A 82 5.74 27.10 16.68
C CYS A 82 6.34 28.49 16.41
N ASP A 83 7.67 28.58 16.24
CA ASP A 83 8.37 29.85 15.94
C ASP A 83 8.73 30.00 14.44
N ALA A 84 8.41 29.00 13.62
CA ALA A 84 8.67 28.94 12.19
C ALA A 84 7.43 29.38 11.37
N PRO A 85 7.58 29.72 10.06
CA PRO A 85 6.42 29.85 9.18
C PRO A 85 5.59 28.56 9.23
N LEU A 86 4.25 28.72 9.26
CA LEU A 86 3.34 27.58 9.32
C LEU A 86 3.60 26.63 8.14
N PRO A 87 3.69 25.31 8.38
CA PRO A 87 3.90 24.34 7.32
C PRO A 87 2.73 24.34 6.33
N GLU A 88 2.97 23.89 5.10
CA GLU A 88 1.96 23.92 4.02
C GLU A 88 0.65 23.25 4.44
N TRP A 89 0.74 22.07 5.07
CA TRP A 89 -0.44 21.33 5.56
C TRP A 89 -1.26 22.15 6.56
N ALA A 90 -0.64 23.04 7.34
CA ALA A 90 -1.38 23.87 8.29
C ALA A 90 -2.22 24.94 7.59
N GLN A 91 -1.78 25.41 6.42
CA GLN A 91 -2.57 26.31 5.57
C GLN A 91 -3.75 25.59 4.94
N THR A 92 -3.56 24.33 4.53
CA THR A 92 -4.65 23.47 4.06
C THR A 92 -5.66 23.22 5.18
N LEU A 93 -5.22 22.91 6.39
CA LEU A 93 -6.11 22.74 7.54
C LEU A 93 -6.87 24.03 7.87
N ASP A 94 -6.21 25.19 7.86
CA ASP A 94 -6.85 26.49 8.08
C ASP A 94 -7.98 26.75 7.07
N ARG A 95 -7.79 26.39 5.79
CA ARG A 95 -8.86 26.45 4.79
C ARG A 95 -10.00 25.48 5.09
N VAL A 96 -9.71 24.25 5.57
CA VAL A 96 -10.74 23.28 5.97
C VAL A 96 -11.60 23.86 7.09
N LEU A 97 -10.98 24.44 8.13
CA LEU A 97 -11.69 25.06 9.24
C LEU A 97 -12.55 26.25 8.77
N GLN A 98 -12.03 27.10 7.88
CA GLN A 98 -12.78 28.23 7.33
C GLN A 98 -14.03 27.79 6.57
N ILE A 99 -13.91 26.76 5.71
CA ILE A 99 -15.08 26.21 5.01
C ILE A 99 -16.05 25.61 6.05
N ALA A 100 -15.56 24.86 7.03
CA ALA A 100 -16.41 24.28 8.08
C ALA A 100 -17.19 25.34 8.86
N THR A 101 -16.58 26.47 9.23
CA THR A 101 -17.26 27.59 9.93
C THR A 101 -18.41 28.20 9.13
N THR A 102 -18.29 28.23 7.80
CA THR A 102 -19.31 28.82 6.91
C THR A 102 -20.33 27.81 6.39
N THR A 103 -20.13 26.52 6.66
CA THR A 103 -21.01 25.45 6.18
C THR A 103 -22.28 25.37 7.02
N THR A 104 -23.43 25.54 6.38
CA THR A 104 -24.74 25.43 7.04
C THR A 104 -25.19 23.97 7.19
N PRO A 105 -26.08 23.66 8.15
CA PRO A 105 -26.68 22.31 8.26
C PRO A 105 -27.33 21.81 6.96
N ALA A 106 -27.97 22.70 6.20
CA ALA A 106 -28.57 22.33 4.92
C ALA A 106 -27.52 21.91 3.86
N GLN A 107 -26.36 22.56 3.85
CA GLN A 107 -25.25 22.20 2.96
C GLN A 107 -24.54 20.92 3.41
N LEU A 108 -24.42 20.70 4.72
CA LEU A 108 -23.79 19.52 5.31
C LEU A 108 -24.42 18.22 4.82
N PHE A 109 -25.75 18.16 4.75
CA PHE A 109 -26.51 16.97 4.38
C PHE A 109 -27.07 17.04 2.95
N ALA A 110 -26.61 17.99 2.13
CA ALA A 110 -27.00 18.07 0.73
C ALA A 110 -26.32 16.93 -0.06
N PRO A 111 -27.02 16.30 -1.03
CA PRO A 111 -26.44 15.26 -1.86
C PRO A 111 -25.24 15.79 -2.64
N GLN A 112 -24.19 14.99 -2.74
CA GLN A 112 -22.98 15.28 -3.51
C GLN A 112 -22.78 14.17 -4.55
N SER A 113 -22.21 14.51 -5.71
CA SER A 113 -22.03 13.55 -6.81
C SER A 113 -21.09 12.39 -6.47
N TYR A 114 -20.17 12.59 -5.53
CA TYR A 114 -19.21 11.58 -5.07
C TYR A 114 -19.74 10.70 -3.92
N LEU A 115 -20.94 10.97 -3.41
CA LEU A 115 -21.62 10.15 -2.42
C LEU A 115 -22.53 9.15 -3.11
N ASP A 116 -22.41 7.88 -2.73
CA ASP A 116 -23.19 6.77 -3.26
C ASP A 116 -23.99 6.13 -2.13
N PRO A 117 -25.33 6.29 -2.09
CA PRO A 117 -26.18 5.66 -1.08
C PRO A 117 -26.11 4.13 -1.06
N ALA A 118 -25.69 3.48 -2.16
CA ALA A 118 -25.54 2.03 -2.23
C ALA A 118 -24.20 1.54 -1.64
N ASP A 119 -23.21 2.42 -1.52
CA ASP A 119 -21.89 2.18 -0.94
C ASP A 119 -21.54 3.34 0.03
N PRO A 120 -22.26 3.52 1.14
CA PRO A 120 -22.06 4.70 2.00
C PRO A 120 -20.71 4.64 2.72
N ILE A 121 -20.08 5.80 2.94
CA ILE A 121 -18.82 5.90 3.69
C ILE A 121 -19.10 6.42 5.10
N ALA A 122 -18.50 5.79 6.11
CA ALA A 122 -18.70 6.18 7.51
C ALA A 122 -18.28 7.63 7.74
N PHE A 123 -19.19 8.40 8.35
CA PHE A 123 -19.05 9.83 8.62
C PHE A 123 -18.84 10.69 7.37
N GLU A 124 -19.34 10.31 6.20
CA GLU A 124 -19.09 11.04 4.93
C GLU A 124 -19.34 12.56 5.00
N HIS A 125 -20.34 13.00 5.77
CA HIS A 125 -20.67 14.42 5.99
C HIS A 125 -19.56 15.19 6.73
N PHE A 126 -18.76 14.54 7.58
CA PHE A 126 -17.63 15.18 8.28
C PHE A 126 -16.56 15.68 7.31
N TYR A 127 -16.35 14.96 6.20
CA TYR A 127 -15.27 15.25 5.25
C TYR A 127 -15.65 16.27 4.17
N LEU A 128 -16.88 16.78 4.15
CA LEU A 128 -17.35 17.78 3.19
C LEU A 128 -16.40 18.99 3.02
N PRO A 129 -15.95 19.69 4.08
CA PRO A 129 -15.00 20.79 3.94
C PRO A 129 -13.63 20.31 3.39
N CYS A 130 -13.21 19.09 3.71
CA CYS A 130 -11.95 18.52 3.24
C CYS A 130 -11.97 18.30 1.72
N VAL A 131 -13.01 17.64 1.21
CA VAL A 131 -13.20 17.41 -0.24
C VAL A 131 -13.33 18.75 -0.97
N ARG A 132 -14.05 19.72 -0.38
CA ARG A 132 -14.18 21.05 -0.99
C ARG A 132 -12.85 21.79 -1.10
N VAL A 133 -12.00 21.75 -0.08
CA VAL A 133 -10.64 22.32 -0.16
C VAL A 133 -9.83 21.63 -1.25
N ALA A 134 -9.88 20.29 -1.31
CA ALA A 134 -9.16 19.52 -2.32
C ALA A 134 -9.59 19.89 -3.75
N GLN A 135 -10.90 19.97 -4.01
CA GLN A 135 -11.45 20.39 -5.30
C GLN A 135 -10.97 21.80 -5.69
N LEU A 136 -11.01 22.76 -4.76
CA LEU A 136 -10.54 24.12 -5.02
C LEU A 136 -9.04 24.14 -5.37
N LYS A 137 -8.20 23.47 -4.56
CA LYS A 137 -6.76 23.39 -4.83
C LYS A 137 -6.45 22.69 -6.15
N LEU A 138 -7.17 21.63 -6.49
CA LEU A 138 -6.97 20.91 -7.76
C LEU A 138 -7.41 21.76 -8.96
N ASN A 139 -8.52 22.50 -8.85
CA ASN A 139 -8.97 23.44 -9.88
C ASN A 139 -7.99 24.59 -10.11
N ASP A 140 -7.24 25.01 -9.09
CA ASP A 140 -6.20 26.03 -9.23
C ASP A 140 -4.96 25.51 -9.98
N LEU A 141 -4.73 24.18 -9.98
CA LEU A 141 -3.55 23.55 -10.58
C LEU A 141 -3.78 22.99 -11.99
N VAL A 142 -5.04 22.72 -12.36
CA VAL A 142 -5.38 22.03 -13.61
C VAL A 142 -6.16 22.96 -14.53
N SER A 143 -5.76 23.04 -15.80
CA SER A 143 -6.43 23.88 -16.78
C SER A 143 -7.86 23.41 -17.08
N THR A 144 -8.73 24.31 -17.54
CA THR A 144 -10.10 23.93 -17.95
C THR A 144 -10.10 22.90 -19.08
N GLU A 145 -9.11 22.96 -19.96
CA GLU A 145 -8.96 22.03 -21.09
C GLU A 145 -8.57 20.62 -20.61
N ASP A 146 -7.61 20.51 -19.68
CA ASP A 146 -7.20 19.22 -19.14
C ASP A 146 -8.32 18.59 -18.30
N TRP A 147 -9.08 19.40 -17.56
CA TRP A 147 -10.28 18.93 -16.85
C TRP A 147 -11.32 18.31 -17.79
N GLN A 148 -11.47 18.84 -19.01
CA GLN A 148 -12.40 18.31 -20.00
C GLN A 148 -11.99 16.93 -20.55
N LEU A 149 -10.83 16.40 -20.18
CA LEU A 149 -10.48 15.00 -20.44
C LEU A 149 -11.24 14.01 -19.55
N LEU A 150 -11.74 14.47 -18.40
CA LEU A 150 -12.50 13.65 -17.46
C LEU A 150 -13.98 14.05 -17.49
N ALA A 151 -14.86 13.06 -17.69
CA ALA A 151 -16.30 13.22 -17.50
C ALA A 151 -16.63 13.41 -16.00
N GLU A 152 -17.82 13.93 -15.70
CA GLU A 152 -18.24 14.22 -14.31
C GLU A 152 -18.19 12.99 -13.37
N SER A 153 -18.50 11.80 -13.88
CA SER A 153 -18.38 10.53 -13.15
C SER A 153 -16.94 10.22 -12.75
N ALA A 154 -15.98 10.37 -13.67
CA ALA A 154 -14.56 10.17 -13.38
C ALA A 154 -14.04 11.17 -12.34
N ARG A 155 -14.47 12.45 -12.43
CA ARG A 155 -14.11 13.45 -11.41
C ARG A 155 -14.68 13.10 -10.03
N SER A 156 -15.93 12.60 -10.00
CA SER A 156 -16.58 12.15 -8.77
C SER A 156 -15.89 10.90 -8.17
N ALA A 157 -15.35 10.01 -9.01
CA ALA A 157 -14.53 8.88 -8.58
C ALA A 157 -13.22 9.34 -7.90
N LEU A 158 -12.58 10.40 -8.41
CA LEU A 158 -11.42 11.02 -7.74
C LEU A 158 -11.81 11.56 -6.36
N ASP A 159 -12.87 12.37 -6.27
CA ASP A 159 -13.32 12.91 -4.97
C ASP A 159 -13.66 11.80 -3.97
N ARG A 160 -14.30 10.73 -4.45
CA ARG A 160 -14.61 9.54 -3.66
C ARG A 160 -13.35 8.80 -3.19
N SER A 161 -12.28 8.78 -3.97
CA SER A 161 -11.00 8.20 -3.55
C SER A 161 -10.37 8.97 -2.38
N LEU A 162 -10.46 10.31 -2.39
CA LEU A 162 -10.03 11.14 -1.25
C LEU A 162 -10.90 10.83 -0.02
N LEU A 163 -12.21 10.75 -0.19
CA LEU A 163 -13.13 10.44 0.89
C LEU A 163 -12.79 9.10 1.58
N ARG A 164 -12.52 8.04 0.81
CA ARG A 164 -12.07 6.74 1.35
C ARG A 164 -10.73 6.85 2.09
N ARG A 165 -9.78 7.66 1.57
CA ARG A 165 -8.50 7.90 2.23
C ARG A 165 -8.65 8.65 3.56
N LEU A 166 -9.47 9.69 3.61
CA LEU A 166 -9.73 10.42 4.85
C LEU A 166 -10.48 9.55 5.86
N ASN A 167 -11.40 8.71 5.38
CA ASN A 167 -12.11 7.75 6.20
C ASN A 167 -11.17 6.74 6.88
N SER A 168 -10.18 6.19 6.17
CA SER A 168 -9.23 5.24 6.76
C SER A 168 -8.36 5.85 7.87
N ILE A 169 -8.20 7.18 7.88
CA ILE A 169 -7.46 7.93 8.90
C ILE A 169 -8.34 8.27 10.11
N ALA A 170 -9.57 8.75 9.88
CA ALA A 170 -10.37 9.39 10.93
C ALA A 170 -11.45 8.50 11.58
N THR A 171 -11.86 7.40 10.94
CA THR A 171 -13.05 6.62 11.35
C THR A 171 -13.00 6.17 12.81
N TRP A 172 -11.87 5.65 13.28
CA TRP A 172 -11.75 5.18 14.67
C TRP A 172 -11.96 6.29 15.70
N THR A 173 -11.50 7.50 15.40
CA THR A 173 -11.67 8.68 16.26
C THR A 173 -13.10 9.18 16.23
N LEU A 174 -13.69 9.28 15.05
CA LEU A 174 -15.08 9.72 14.91
C LEU A 174 -16.05 8.74 15.57
N LEU A 175 -15.77 7.43 15.48
CA LEU A 175 -16.59 6.42 16.13
C LEU A 175 -16.47 6.45 17.66
N ASP A 176 -15.26 6.65 18.19
CA ASP A 176 -15.05 6.82 19.63
C ASP A 176 -15.82 8.04 20.17
N GLU A 177 -15.72 9.18 19.48
CA GLU A 177 -16.45 10.40 19.82
C GLU A 177 -17.97 10.25 19.67
N PHE A 178 -18.42 9.58 18.60
CA PHE A 178 -19.84 9.32 18.38
C PHE A 178 -20.41 8.40 19.46
N THR A 179 -19.65 7.39 19.87
CA THR A 179 -20.03 6.47 20.94
C THR A 179 -20.17 7.20 22.28
N LYS A 180 -19.23 8.08 22.63
CA LYS A 180 -19.34 8.95 23.82
C LYS A 180 -20.54 9.88 23.72
N PHE A 181 -20.79 10.47 22.55
CA PHE A 181 -21.90 11.41 22.35
C PHE A 181 -23.27 10.74 22.48
N ARG A 182 -23.45 9.54 21.90
CA ARG A 182 -24.75 8.86 21.88
C ARG A 182 -25.10 8.17 23.20
N SER A 183 -24.12 7.95 24.09
CA SER A 183 -24.30 7.18 25.31
C SER A 183 -25.14 7.90 26.36
N SER A 184 -26.04 7.15 26.99
CA SER A 184 -26.79 7.60 28.17
C SER A 184 -26.05 7.36 29.49
N GLY A 185 -24.83 6.79 29.44
CA GLY A 185 -24.12 6.28 30.62
C GLY A 185 -24.57 4.88 31.05
N ASN A 186 -25.51 4.26 30.34
CA ASN A 186 -25.97 2.88 30.56
C ASN A 186 -25.95 2.08 29.24
N ALA A 187 -24.92 1.26 29.06
CA ALA A 187 -24.70 0.51 27.83
C ALA A 187 -25.85 -0.45 27.46
N LEU A 188 -26.50 -1.06 28.46
CA LEU A 188 -27.64 -1.96 28.21
C LEU A 188 -28.86 -1.18 27.70
N GLN A 189 -29.10 0.00 28.27
CA GLN A 189 -30.17 0.89 27.85
C GLN A 189 -29.91 1.43 26.44
N ASP A 190 -28.68 1.84 26.14
CA ASP A 190 -28.28 2.30 24.81
C ASP A 190 -28.46 1.20 23.75
N PHE A 191 -28.04 -0.03 24.07
CA PHE A 191 -28.24 -1.20 23.21
C PHE A 191 -29.72 -1.52 22.97
N MET A 192 -30.54 -1.55 24.03
CA MET A 192 -31.98 -1.79 23.89
C MET A 192 -32.67 -0.70 23.08
N LEU A 193 -32.30 0.57 23.28
CA LEU A 193 -32.84 1.70 22.52
C LEU A 193 -32.55 1.57 21.02
N ILE A 194 -31.33 1.16 20.66
CA ILE A 194 -30.93 0.91 19.26
C ILE A 194 -31.75 -0.24 18.67
N LYS A 195 -31.86 -1.38 19.37
CA LYS A 195 -32.66 -2.53 18.89
C LYS A 195 -34.16 -2.24 18.78
N LEU A 196 -34.73 -1.48 19.72
CA LEU A 196 -36.18 -1.24 19.77
C LEU A 196 -36.65 -0.15 18.82
N ARG A 197 -35.80 0.82 18.47
CA ARG A 197 -36.19 2.00 17.66
C ARG A 197 -35.82 1.90 16.18
N GLY A 198 -35.18 0.81 15.76
CA GLY A 198 -34.77 0.56 14.37
C GLY A 198 -33.41 1.16 14.04
N HIS A 199 -32.73 0.57 13.04
CA HIS A 199 -31.33 0.87 12.73
C HIS A 199 -31.13 2.02 11.72
N ASP A 200 -32.22 2.56 11.15
CA ASP A 200 -32.16 3.55 10.06
C ASP A 200 -32.35 5.01 10.53
N ARG A 201 -32.59 5.23 11.83
CA ARG A 201 -32.71 6.60 12.37
C ARG A 201 -31.38 7.31 12.31
N GLN A 202 -31.41 8.61 12.06
CA GLN A 202 -30.19 9.45 11.91
C GLN A 202 -30.17 10.66 12.86
N ASP A 203 -31.10 10.76 13.80
CA ASP A 203 -31.26 11.97 14.62
C ASP A 203 -30.03 12.26 15.48
N LYS A 204 -29.49 11.23 16.16
CA LYS A 204 -28.27 11.34 16.96
C LYS A 204 -27.05 11.52 16.07
N TYR A 205 -26.99 10.83 14.94
CA TYR A 205 -25.89 10.98 13.97
C TYR A 205 -25.82 12.43 13.44
N GLN A 206 -26.93 12.96 12.94
CA GLN A 206 -26.98 14.33 12.42
C GLN A 206 -26.71 15.37 13.52
N ALA A 207 -27.21 15.15 14.73
CA ALA A 207 -26.91 16.01 15.88
C ALA A 207 -25.42 15.97 16.26
N PHE A 208 -24.77 14.79 16.19
CA PHE A 208 -23.34 14.64 16.42
C PHE A 208 -22.52 15.42 15.38
N ILE A 209 -22.81 15.24 14.08
CA ILE A 209 -22.14 16.00 13.02
C ILE A 209 -22.36 17.50 13.21
N SER A 210 -23.59 17.94 13.48
CA SER A 210 -23.91 19.35 13.71
C SER A 210 -23.15 19.92 14.93
N LYS A 211 -22.98 19.12 16.00
CA LYS A 211 -22.18 19.51 17.16
C LYS A 211 -20.70 19.70 16.81
N LEU A 212 -20.11 18.81 16.01
CA LEU A 212 -18.72 18.95 15.57
C LEU A 212 -18.52 20.25 14.77
N PHE A 213 -19.48 20.61 13.91
CA PHE A 213 -19.40 21.81 13.08
C PHE A 213 -19.78 23.11 13.81
N ALA A 214 -20.29 23.05 15.04
CA ALA A 214 -20.78 24.22 15.77
C ALA A 214 -19.71 25.31 15.98
N ASP A 215 -18.44 24.93 16.08
CA ASP A 215 -17.29 25.84 16.15
C ASP A 215 -16.36 25.72 14.92
N GLY A 216 -16.86 25.16 13.82
CA GLY A 216 -16.07 24.93 12.60
C GLY A 216 -15.00 23.86 12.74
N LEU A 217 -15.23 22.82 13.57
CA LEU A 217 -14.27 21.73 13.86
C LEU A 217 -13.05 22.16 14.69
N ALA A 218 -13.03 23.40 15.19
CA ALA A 218 -11.87 23.96 15.88
C ALA A 218 -11.50 23.17 17.14
N THR A 219 -12.47 22.87 18.00
CA THR A 219 -12.24 22.08 19.22
C THR A 219 -11.79 20.67 18.89
N PHE A 220 -12.42 20.04 17.90
CA PHE A 220 -12.11 18.67 17.48
C PHE A 220 -10.66 18.54 16.98
N PHE A 221 -10.22 19.41 16.07
CA PHE A 221 -8.85 19.36 15.56
C PHE A 221 -7.81 19.87 16.55
N ARG A 222 -8.18 20.74 17.50
CA ARG A 222 -7.30 21.07 18.63
C ARG A 222 -7.04 19.83 19.50
N GLU A 223 -8.09 19.09 19.83
CA GLU A 223 -7.98 17.87 20.63
C GLU A 223 -7.21 16.77 19.90
N TYR A 224 -7.51 16.58 18.61
CA TYR A 224 -6.89 15.58 17.75
C TYR A 224 -5.94 16.26 16.74
N SER A 225 -4.93 16.96 17.26
CA SER A 225 -4.01 17.77 16.45
C SER A 225 -3.27 16.97 15.37
N VAL A 226 -2.87 15.73 15.67
CA VAL A 226 -2.20 14.85 14.71
C VAL A 226 -3.17 14.37 13.62
N LEU A 227 -4.45 14.17 13.97
CA LEU A 227 -5.48 13.88 12.96
C LEU A 227 -5.65 15.05 11.99
N GLY A 228 -5.62 16.29 12.49
CA GLY A 228 -5.64 17.51 11.66
C GLY A 228 -4.47 17.56 10.67
N ARG A 229 -3.25 17.27 11.15
CA ARG A 229 -2.07 17.13 10.30
C ARG A 229 -2.25 16.04 9.24
N ALA A 230 -2.65 14.83 9.64
CA ALA A 230 -2.78 13.69 8.74
C ALA A 230 -3.86 13.92 7.65
N ILE A 231 -5.00 14.51 8.00
CA ILE A 231 -6.05 14.87 7.04
C ILE A 231 -5.54 15.92 6.05
N ALA A 232 -4.88 16.97 6.53
CA ALA A 232 -4.38 18.03 5.66
C ALA A 232 -3.28 17.54 4.70
N GLN A 233 -2.34 16.71 5.19
CA GLN A 233 -1.34 16.07 4.35
C GLN A 233 -1.97 15.14 3.31
N ALA A 234 -2.98 14.35 3.69
CA ALA A 234 -3.70 13.50 2.74
C ALA A 234 -4.39 14.31 1.63
N ILE A 235 -4.96 15.49 1.95
CA ILE A 235 -5.50 16.42 0.96
C ILE A 235 -4.39 16.92 0.02
N ASP A 236 -3.28 17.40 0.58
CA ASP A 236 -2.18 17.96 -0.21
C ASP A 236 -1.59 16.95 -1.19
N PHE A 237 -1.35 15.72 -0.71
CA PHE A 237 -0.82 14.62 -1.51
C PHE A 237 -1.80 14.16 -2.58
N TRP A 238 -3.09 14.08 -2.26
CA TRP A 238 -4.12 13.74 -3.23
C TRP A 238 -4.20 14.80 -4.34
N VAL A 239 -4.14 16.09 -3.99
CA VAL A 239 -4.15 17.18 -4.98
C VAL A 239 -2.93 17.09 -5.89
N GLU A 240 -1.74 16.90 -5.31
CA GLU A 240 -0.48 16.76 -6.05
C GLU A 240 -0.53 15.60 -7.04
N ALA A 241 -0.90 14.40 -6.57
CA ALA A 241 -0.93 13.19 -7.39
C ALA A 241 -1.97 13.26 -8.53
N ASN A 242 -3.15 13.82 -8.26
CA ASN A 242 -4.21 13.92 -9.27
C ASN A 242 -3.95 15.03 -10.29
N ALA A 243 -3.36 16.16 -9.87
CA ALA A 243 -2.89 17.17 -10.81
C ALA A 243 -1.83 16.57 -11.75
N GLU A 244 -0.85 15.85 -11.20
CA GLU A 244 0.17 15.16 -11.99
C GLU A 244 -0.42 14.14 -12.98
N PHE A 245 -1.37 13.32 -12.53
CA PHE A 245 -2.09 12.37 -13.38
C PHE A 245 -2.82 13.06 -14.54
N ILE A 246 -3.60 14.11 -14.27
CA ILE A 246 -4.38 14.82 -15.29
C ILE A 246 -3.46 15.49 -16.32
N HIS A 247 -2.38 16.14 -15.88
CA HIS A 247 -1.40 16.72 -16.80
C HIS A 247 -0.70 15.66 -17.66
N ARG A 248 -0.38 14.49 -17.10
CA ARG A 248 0.21 13.37 -17.86
C ARG A 248 -0.76 12.79 -18.87
N LEU A 249 -2.04 12.63 -18.49
CA LEU A 249 -3.09 12.19 -19.41
C LEU A 249 -3.23 13.16 -20.59
N ALA A 250 -3.25 14.47 -20.31
CA ALA A 250 -3.33 15.51 -21.34
C ALA A 250 -2.13 15.49 -22.28
N ARG A 251 -0.91 15.46 -21.72
CA ARG A 251 0.33 15.43 -22.50
C ARG A 251 0.41 14.21 -23.40
N ASP A 252 0.06 13.04 -22.87
CA ASP A 252 0.33 11.77 -23.53
C ASP A 252 -0.83 11.31 -24.43
N LYS A 253 -1.97 12.01 -24.42
CA LYS A 253 -3.21 11.61 -25.12
C LYS A 253 -2.98 11.13 -26.55
N ALA A 254 -2.25 11.90 -27.36
CA ALA A 254 -2.01 11.56 -28.76
C ALA A 254 -1.20 10.25 -28.90
N GLU A 255 -0.25 10.03 -28.01
CA GLU A 255 0.58 8.83 -28.01
C GLU A 255 -0.18 7.62 -27.46
N ILE A 256 -1.05 7.83 -26.47
CA ILE A 256 -2.01 6.82 -26.00
C ILE A 256 -2.93 6.38 -27.15
N GLU A 257 -3.49 7.33 -27.90
CA GLU A 257 -4.34 7.02 -29.06
C GLU A 257 -3.57 6.26 -30.15
N ARG A 258 -2.29 6.62 -30.38
CA ARG A 258 -1.42 5.91 -31.32
C ARG A 258 -1.14 4.47 -30.90
N VAL A 259 -0.77 4.24 -29.63
CA VAL A 259 -0.36 2.92 -29.12
C VAL A 259 -1.54 1.99 -28.88
N PHE A 260 -2.62 2.48 -28.27
CA PHE A 260 -3.72 1.63 -27.79
C PHE A 260 -4.97 1.68 -28.67
N ALA A 261 -5.15 2.72 -29.49
CA ALA A 261 -6.38 2.95 -30.24
C ALA A 261 -6.19 3.05 -31.77
N ALA A 262 -5.00 2.73 -32.28
CA ALA A 262 -4.67 2.87 -33.71
C ALA A 262 -5.03 4.26 -34.26
N GLU A 263 -4.64 5.31 -33.52
CA GLU A 263 -4.85 6.73 -33.83
C GLU A 263 -6.33 7.18 -33.82
N ARG A 264 -7.24 6.36 -33.29
CA ARG A 264 -8.65 6.76 -33.12
C ARG A 264 -8.81 7.58 -31.84
N PRO A 265 -9.56 8.71 -31.90
CA PRO A 265 -9.86 9.49 -30.70
C PRO A 265 -10.55 8.64 -29.63
N LEU A 266 -10.04 8.69 -28.39
CA LEU A 266 -10.58 7.91 -27.27
C LEU A 266 -11.76 8.59 -26.56
N GLY A 267 -11.92 9.91 -26.76
CA GLY A 267 -12.92 10.71 -26.05
C GLY A 267 -12.52 11.02 -24.62
N GLN A 268 -13.50 11.26 -23.77
CA GLN A 268 -13.29 11.49 -22.33
C GLN A 268 -13.05 10.18 -21.58
N VAL A 269 -12.39 10.27 -20.43
CA VAL A 269 -12.40 9.20 -19.42
C VAL A 269 -13.71 9.31 -18.65
N VAL A 270 -14.50 8.23 -18.68
CA VAL A 270 -15.82 8.17 -18.06
C VAL A 270 -15.83 7.44 -16.72
N ASP A 271 -14.82 6.62 -16.45
CA ASP A 271 -14.70 5.90 -15.20
C ASP A 271 -13.24 5.74 -14.77
N LEU A 272 -13.00 5.72 -13.47
CA LEU A 272 -11.69 5.57 -12.85
C LEU A 272 -11.74 4.54 -11.71
N GLY A 273 -10.95 3.48 -11.82
CA GLY A 273 -10.66 2.59 -10.70
C GLY A 273 -9.52 3.15 -9.87
N THR A 274 -9.79 3.40 -8.58
CA THR A 274 -8.82 3.91 -7.61
C THR A 274 -8.63 2.91 -6.47
N GLY A 275 -7.52 3.01 -5.74
CA GLY A 275 -7.20 2.08 -4.65
C GLY A 275 -6.78 0.68 -5.13
N LEU A 276 -6.21 0.58 -6.33
CA LEU A 276 -5.74 -0.67 -6.94
C LEU A 276 -4.35 -1.09 -6.46
N SER A 277 -3.66 -0.23 -5.73
CA SER A 277 -2.33 -0.47 -5.17
C SER A 277 -2.17 0.29 -3.86
N ASP A 278 -1.15 -0.10 -3.08
CA ASP A 278 -0.68 0.71 -1.97
C ASP A 278 -0.23 2.10 -2.46
N SER A 279 -0.34 3.07 -1.56
CA SER A 279 0.11 4.44 -1.80
C SER A 279 1.56 4.62 -1.36
N HIS A 280 2.36 5.21 -2.25
CA HIS A 280 3.76 5.52 -2.02
C HIS A 280 4.07 6.94 -2.49
N HIS A 281 5.24 7.47 -2.12
CA HIS A 281 5.76 8.74 -2.62
C HIS A 281 4.72 9.88 -2.59
N ARG A 282 4.19 10.19 -1.40
CA ARG A 282 3.18 11.22 -1.17
C ARG A 282 1.86 10.87 -1.85
N GLY A 283 1.30 9.71 -1.53
CA GLY A 283 -0.06 9.35 -1.94
C GLY A 283 -0.26 8.94 -3.41
N ARG A 284 0.79 8.66 -4.18
CA ARG A 284 0.68 8.17 -5.56
C ARG A 284 0.30 6.68 -5.56
N PHE A 285 -0.65 6.31 -6.41
CA PHE A 285 -1.15 4.93 -6.56
C PHE A 285 -1.54 4.65 -8.02
N VAL A 286 -1.73 3.39 -8.37
CA VAL A 286 -2.15 2.94 -9.71
C VAL A 286 -3.62 3.26 -9.98
N ILE A 287 -3.93 3.81 -11.16
CA ILE A 287 -5.28 4.20 -11.57
C ILE A 287 -5.69 3.42 -12.81
N SER A 288 -6.84 2.75 -12.81
CA SER A 288 -7.44 2.24 -14.05
C SER A 288 -8.38 3.28 -14.65
N LEU A 289 -8.47 3.32 -15.98
CA LEU A 289 -9.27 4.27 -16.73
C LEU A 289 -10.18 3.51 -17.68
N THR A 290 -11.42 3.98 -17.83
CA THR A 290 -12.31 3.59 -18.93
C THR A 290 -12.68 4.83 -19.73
N PHE A 291 -12.41 4.80 -21.04
CA PHE A 291 -12.76 5.88 -21.97
C PHE A 291 -14.20 5.73 -22.51
N GLU A 292 -14.77 6.78 -23.09
CA GLU A 292 -16.10 6.77 -23.74
C GLU A 292 -16.24 5.67 -24.80
N THR A 293 -15.13 5.32 -25.45
CA THR A 293 -15.06 4.23 -26.44
C THR A 293 -15.17 2.82 -25.82
N GLY A 294 -15.12 2.71 -24.49
CA GLY A 294 -15.02 1.45 -23.75
C GLY A 294 -13.59 0.92 -23.63
N MET A 295 -12.59 1.58 -24.24
CA MET A 295 -11.18 1.22 -24.06
C MET A 295 -10.78 1.41 -22.59
N GLN A 296 -10.00 0.46 -22.07
CA GLN A 296 -9.50 0.51 -20.70
C GLN A 296 -7.97 0.51 -20.66
N LEU A 297 -7.39 1.32 -19.77
CA LEU A 297 -5.95 1.42 -19.54
C LEU A 297 -5.63 1.46 -18.05
N VAL A 298 -4.38 1.20 -17.72
CA VAL A 298 -3.83 1.36 -16.37
C VAL A 298 -2.71 2.40 -16.40
N TYR A 299 -2.88 3.47 -15.62
CA TYR A 299 -1.85 4.45 -15.34
C TYR A 299 -1.04 4.01 -14.11
N LYS A 300 0.28 3.92 -14.27
CA LYS A 300 1.21 3.60 -13.19
C LYS A 300 2.16 4.79 -12.98
N PRO A 301 2.14 5.46 -11.80
CA PRO A 301 3.03 6.59 -11.50
C PRO A 301 4.44 6.13 -11.11
N LYS A 302 4.99 5.13 -11.81
CA LYS A 302 6.32 4.55 -11.59
C LYS A 302 6.95 4.11 -12.91
N SER A 303 8.28 4.02 -12.95
CA SER A 303 9.00 3.54 -14.14
C SER A 303 8.52 2.15 -14.56
N LEU A 304 8.31 1.97 -15.87
CA LEU A 304 7.93 0.68 -16.47
C LEU A 304 9.07 0.03 -17.24
N ASN A 305 10.31 0.47 -17.02
CA ASN A 305 11.46 -0.08 -17.74
C ASN A 305 11.63 -1.58 -17.48
N LEU A 306 11.40 -2.01 -16.23
CA LEU A 306 11.48 -3.41 -15.84
C LEU A 306 10.36 -4.24 -16.48
N ASP A 307 9.13 -3.72 -16.53
CA ASP A 307 8.01 -4.32 -17.25
C ASP A 307 8.35 -4.49 -18.74
N VAL A 308 8.86 -3.44 -19.40
CA VAL A 308 9.27 -3.49 -20.82
C VAL A 308 10.36 -4.54 -21.06
N ALA A 309 11.38 -4.60 -20.20
CA ALA A 309 12.45 -5.60 -20.32
C ALA A 309 11.93 -7.04 -20.14
N PHE A 310 11.03 -7.26 -19.19
CA PHE A 310 10.37 -8.56 -19.00
C PHE A 310 9.52 -8.95 -20.22
N TYR A 311 8.74 -8.02 -20.77
CA TYR A 311 7.91 -8.30 -21.95
C TYR A 311 8.76 -8.57 -23.21
N ARG A 312 9.93 -7.92 -23.37
CA ARG A 312 10.89 -8.29 -24.41
C ARG A 312 11.43 -9.71 -24.27
N LEU A 313 11.67 -10.17 -23.04
CA LEU A 313 12.04 -11.57 -22.79
C LEU A 313 10.89 -12.53 -23.19
N LEU A 314 9.64 -12.16 -22.91
CA LEU A 314 8.48 -12.95 -23.35
C LEU A 314 8.34 -12.97 -24.87
N GLU A 315 8.55 -11.85 -25.55
CA GLU A 315 8.58 -11.76 -27.02
C GLU A 315 9.67 -12.64 -27.62
N TRP A 316 10.88 -12.59 -27.06
CA TRP A 316 12.00 -13.45 -27.46
C TRP A 316 11.69 -14.94 -27.25
N HIS A 317 11.09 -15.32 -26.12
CA HIS A 317 10.63 -16.70 -25.92
C HIS A 317 9.59 -17.09 -26.97
N ASN A 318 8.60 -16.23 -27.22
CA ASN A 318 7.53 -16.49 -28.19
C ASN A 318 8.04 -16.58 -29.64
N SER A 319 9.12 -15.88 -30.01
CA SER A 319 9.70 -15.95 -31.35
C SER A 319 10.34 -17.32 -31.66
N HIS A 320 10.63 -18.12 -30.63
CA HIS A 320 11.10 -19.50 -30.78
C HIS A 320 9.96 -20.50 -31.05
N LEU A 321 8.73 -20.02 -31.27
CA LEU A 321 7.54 -20.82 -31.58
C LEU A 321 7.29 -21.95 -30.57
N PRO A 322 7.24 -21.64 -29.27
CA PRO A 322 6.94 -22.62 -28.24
C PRO A 322 5.52 -23.17 -28.44
N PRO A 323 5.22 -24.39 -27.93
CA PRO A 323 3.86 -24.94 -27.99
C PRO A 323 2.80 -24.04 -27.35
N LEU A 324 3.19 -23.24 -26.35
CA LEU A 324 2.35 -22.25 -25.69
C LEU A 324 3.09 -20.91 -25.64
N SER A 325 2.48 -19.85 -26.17
CA SER A 325 2.97 -18.48 -26.05
C SER A 325 2.53 -17.83 -24.74
N LEU A 326 3.34 -16.92 -24.21
CA LEU A 326 2.99 -16.10 -23.05
C LEU A 326 2.41 -14.75 -23.52
N LYS A 327 1.43 -14.22 -22.78
CA LYS A 327 0.78 -12.95 -23.13
C LYS A 327 1.75 -11.79 -22.89
N VAL A 328 1.93 -10.96 -23.92
CA VAL A 328 2.70 -9.72 -23.87
C VAL A 328 1.72 -8.56 -23.82
N LEU A 329 1.96 -7.60 -22.91
CA LEU A 329 1.11 -6.42 -22.76
C LEU A 329 1.68 -5.24 -23.55
N ASN A 330 0.79 -4.46 -24.17
CA ASN A 330 1.17 -3.17 -24.74
C ASN A 330 1.47 -2.16 -23.62
N ILE A 331 2.60 -1.47 -23.73
CA ILE A 331 3.05 -0.47 -22.76
C ILE A 331 3.49 0.80 -23.49
N LEU A 332 2.98 1.94 -23.02
CA LEU A 332 3.56 3.24 -23.30
C LEU A 332 4.42 3.65 -22.10
N ASN A 333 5.74 3.46 -22.24
CA ASN A 333 6.71 3.76 -21.19
C ASN A 333 7.20 5.21 -21.30
N CYS A 334 6.80 6.05 -20.34
CA CYS A 334 7.15 7.46 -20.26
C CYS A 334 8.29 7.71 -19.25
N GLN A 335 9.21 6.75 -19.15
CA GLN A 335 10.42 6.73 -18.30
C GLN A 335 10.14 6.62 -16.81
N GLN A 336 9.51 7.63 -16.20
CA GLN A 336 9.25 7.70 -14.74
C GLN A 336 7.83 7.26 -14.36
N TYR A 337 6.98 7.05 -15.35
CA TYR A 337 5.60 6.59 -15.24
C TYR A 337 5.22 5.92 -16.57
N GLY A 338 4.03 5.35 -16.67
CA GLY A 338 3.53 4.94 -17.98
C GLY A 338 2.10 4.43 -17.98
N TRP A 339 1.68 3.98 -19.15
CA TRP A 339 0.34 3.46 -19.43
C TRP A 339 0.45 2.03 -19.92
N VAL A 340 -0.40 1.15 -19.38
CA VAL A 340 -0.42 -0.27 -19.70
C VAL A 340 -1.81 -0.66 -20.20
N GLU A 341 -1.89 -1.56 -21.16
CA GLU A 341 -3.19 -2.13 -21.54
C GLU A 341 -3.89 -2.77 -20.32
N TYR A 342 -5.19 -2.57 -20.20
CA TYR A 342 -5.96 -3.19 -19.12
C TYR A 342 -6.19 -4.68 -19.41
N VAL A 343 -6.04 -5.51 -18.38
CA VAL A 343 -6.26 -6.96 -18.46
C VAL A 343 -7.42 -7.31 -17.54
N ALA A 344 -8.55 -7.71 -18.14
CA ALA A 344 -9.72 -8.17 -17.39
C ALA A 344 -9.54 -9.63 -16.94
N CYS A 345 -10.16 -10.03 -15.83
CA CYS A 345 -10.32 -11.45 -15.53
C CYS A 345 -11.39 -12.04 -16.48
N THR A 346 -11.06 -13.09 -17.22
CA THR A 346 -11.96 -13.73 -18.19
C THR A 346 -11.92 -15.26 -18.11
N ASP A 347 -13.04 -15.88 -18.44
CA ASP A 347 -13.28 -17.32 -18.28
C ASP A 347 -12.50 -18.19 -19.30
N CYS A 348 -11.93 -19.31 -18.84
CA CYS A 348 -11.46 -20.37 -19.73
C CYS A 348 -12.65 -20.97 -20.47
N GLN A 349 -12.58 -21.05 -21.79
CA GLN A 349 -13.72 -21.53 -22.61
C GLN A 349 -13.85 -23.05 -22.63
N THR A 350 -12.74 -23.77 -22.43
CA THR A 350 -12.66 -25.23 -22.49
C THR A 350 -11.72 -25.79 -21.44
N ALA A 351 -11.83 -27.09 -21.14
CA ALA A 351 -10.88 -27.78 -20.27
C ALA A 351 -9.43 -27.76 -20.81
N ALA A 352 -9.26 -27.71 -22.13
CA ALA A 352 -7.94 -27.53 -22.75
C ALA A 352 -7.36 -26.15 -22.43
N ASN A 353 -8.18 -25.09 -22.48
CA ASN A 353 -7.77 -23.74 -22.09
C ASN A 353 -7.37 -23.67 -20.60
N ALA A 354 -8.11 -24.36 -19.73
CA ALA A 354 -7.77 -24.49 -18.32
C ALA A 354 -6.43 -25.20 -18.10
N SER A 355 -6.18 -26.30 -18.80
CA SER A 355 -4.88 -26.99 -18.76
C SER A 355 -3.74 -26.09 -19.27
N HIS A 356 -3.95 -25.37 -20.39
CA HIS A 356 -2.96 -24.42 -20.91
C HIS A 356 -2.70 -23.25 -19.95
N PHE A 357 -3.71 -22.76 -19.23
CA PHE A 357 -3.54 -21.74 -18.20
C PHE A 357 -2.52 -22.20 -17.15
N TYR A 358 -2.69 -23.40 -16.60
CA TYR A 358 -1.80 -23.93 -15.56
C TYR A 358 -0.42 -24.31 -16.09
N GLN A 359 -0.30 -24.76 -17.35
CA GLN A 359 1.01 -24.88 -18.00
C GLN A 359 1.71 -23.52 -18.11
N ARG A 360 1.00 -22.44 -18.47
CA ARG A 360 1.58 -21.09 -18.50
C ARG A 360 1.91 -20.56 -17.11
N ILE A 361 1.16 -20.91 -16.07
CA ILE A 361 1.53 -20.64 -14.67
C ILE A 361 2.88 -21.28 -14.34
N GLY A 362 3.08 -22.54 -14.70
CA GLY A 362 4.37 -23.22 -14.54
C GLY A 362 5.51 -22.50 -15.25
N MET A 363 5.28 -22.10 -16.50
CA MET A 363 6.25 -21.34 -17.30
C MET A 363 6.60 -19.98 -16.66
N LEU A 364 5.61 -19.20 -16.23
CA LEU A 364 5.82 -17.92 -15.57
C LEU A 364 6.54 -18.10 -14.23
N THR A 365 6.16 -19.10 -13.43
CA THR A 365 6.81 -19.41 -12.15
C THR A 365 8.30 -19.72 -12.36
N CYS A 366 8.65 -20.42 -13.44
CA CYS A 366 10.05 -20.67 -13.81
C CYS A 366 10.79 -19.38 -14.17
N LEU A 367 10.17 -18.49 -14.97
CA LEU A 367 10.77 -17.20 -15.32
C LEU A 367 10.99 -16.33 -14.07
N VAL A 368 9.99 -16.18 -13.20
CA VAL A 368 10.13 -15.41 -11.94
C VAL A 368 11.22 -16.03 -11.07
N TYR A 369 11.29 -17.36 -10.98
CA TYR A 369 12.36 -18.05 -10.27
C TYR A 369 13.75 -17.69 -10.82
N VAL A 370 13.96 -17.80 -12.14
CA VAL A 370 15.26 -17.49 -12.75
C VAL A 370 15.62 -16.02 -12.59
N LEU A 371 14.64 -15.13 -12.72
CA LEU A 371 14.80 -13.68 -12.60
C LEU A 371 14.93 -13.18 -11.14
N GLU A 372 15.14 -14.07 -10.17
CA GLU A 372 15.26 -13.71 -8.74
C GLU A 372 14.05 -12.91 -8.22
N GLY A 373 12.87 -13.15 -8.80
CA GLY A 373 11.64 -12.44 -8.45
C GLY A 373 11.04 -12.89 -7.14
N THR A 374 10.30 -11.98 -6.51
CA THR A 374 9.52 -12.22 -5.30
C THR A 374 8.23 -11.41 -5.32
N ASP A 375 7.42 -11.53 -4.27
CA ASP A 375 6.19 -10.76 -4.07
C ASP A 375 5.13 -10.92 -5.19
N CYS A 376 5.14 -12.04 -5.93
CA CYS A 376 4.10 -12.37 -6.91
C CYS A 376 2.87 -12.98 -6.24
N HIS A 377 2.22 -12.19 -5.38
CA HIS A 377 0.99 -12.57 -4.67
C HIS A 377 -0.26 -12.49 -5.56
N HIS A 378 -1.39 -13.02 -5.07
CA HIS A 378 -2.69 -13.05 -5.75
C HIS A 378 -3.08 -11.72 -6.44
N GLN A 379 -2.96 -10.57 -5.78
CA GLN A 379 -3.29 -9.27 -6.41
C GLN A 379 -2.42 -8.89 -7.63
N ASN A 380 -1.24 -9.50 -7.80
CA ASN A 380 -0.33 -9.23 -8.91
C ASN A 380 -0.52 -10.17 -10.11
N LEU A 381 -1.49 -11.09 -10.04
CA LEU A 381 -1.81 -12.06 -11.08
C LEU A 381 -3.27 -11.90 -11.55
N VAL A 382 -3.49 -11.85 -12.87
CA VAL A 382 -4.82 -11.83 -13.48
C VAL A 382 -5.01 -13.06 -14.35
N ALA A 383 -6.15 -13.73 -14.20
CA ALA A 383 -6.58 -14.85 -15.01
C ALA A 383 -7.35 -14.36 -16.25
N TYR A 384 -6.65 -14.22 -17.38
CA TYR A 384 -7.22 -13.76 -18.65
C TYR A 384 -7.44 -14.94 -19.60
N GLY A 385 -8.55 -15.67 -19.44
CA GLY A 385 -8.85 -16.87 -20.19
C GLY A 385 -7.77 -17.92 -19.95
N GLU A 386 -7.14 -18.42 -21.01
CA GLU A 386 -6.01 -19.36 -20.88
C GLU A 386 -4.66 -18.69 -20.58
N HIS A 387 -4.62 -17.37 -20.36
CA HIS A 387 -3.39 -16.62 -20.11
C HIS A 387 -3.34 -16.08 -18.67
N PRO A 388 -2.45 -16.63 -17.82
CA PRO A 388 -2.06 -15.93 -16.61
C PRO A 388 -1.20 -14.71 -16.95
N VAL A 389 -1.50 -13.56 -16.35
CA VAL A 389 -0.78 -12.31 -16.61
C VAL A 389 -0.31 -11.70 -15.30
N LEU A 390 1.00 -11.56 -15.14
CA LEU A 390 1.59 -10.76 -14.06
C LEU A 390 1.45 -9.28 -14.41
N ILE A 391 0.80 -8.52 -13.53
CA ILE A 391 0.50 -7.10 -13.74
C ILE A 391 1.37 -6.17 -12.89
N ASP A 392 2.16 -6.69 -11.96
CA ASP A 392 3.22 -5.94 -11.27
C ASP A 392 4.52 -6.75 -11.27
N LEU A 393 5.59 -6.13 -11.78
CA LEU A 393 6.88 -6.76 -12.05
C LEU A 393 8.02 -6.05 -11.31
N GLU A 394 7.70 -5.07 -10.46
CA GLU A 394 8.69 -4.22 -9.80
C GLU A 394 9.60 -4.98 -8.82
N ALA A 395 9.19 -6.17 -8.36
CA ALA A 395 9.94 -7.03 -7.46
C ALA A 395 10.69 -8.18 -8.17
N LEU A 396 10.84 -8.12 -9.51
CA LEU A 396 11.81 -8.95 -10.24
C LEU A 396 13.24 -8.49 -9.95
N LEU A 397 14.23 -9.39 -10.04
CA LEU A 397 15.64 -9.12 -9.71
C LEU A 397 15.81 -8.62 -8.27
N HIS A 398 15.10 -9.24 -7.33
CA HIS A 398 15.11 -8.77 -5.95
C HIS A 398 16.47 -9.03 -5.29
N HIS A 399 17.06 -7.98 -4.71
CA HIS A 399 18.35 -8.06 -4.02
C HIS A 399 18.31 -8.99 -2.81
N ARG A 400 19.45 -9.59 -2.49
CA ARG A 400 19.64 -10.41 -1.28
C ARG A 400 20.47 -9.63 -0.28
N VAL A 401 19.93 -9.42 0.91
CA VAL A 401 20.64 -8.73 2.01
C VAL A 401 21.73 -9.64 2.55
N LYS A 402 22.90 -9.08 2.88
CA LYS A 402 23.92 -9.79 3.66
C LYS A 402 23.39 -10.05 5.07
N LEU A 403 22.68 -11.16 5.25
CA LEU A 403 22.25 -11.62 6.55
C LEU A 403 23.27 -12.62 7.09
N ALA A 404 23.68 -12.46 8.35
CA ALA A 404 24.46 -13.47 9.07
C ALA A 404 23.53 -14.63 9.49
N LEU A 405 22.82 -15.24 8.54
CA LEU A 405 21.99 -16.41 8.82
C LEU A 405 22.82 -17.70 8.64
N PRO A 406 22.59 -18.74 9.47
CA PRO A 406 23.19 -20.04 9.27
C PRO A 406 22.82 -20.61 7.88
N PRO A 407 23.74 -21.30 7.17
CA PRO A 407 23.52 -21.83 5.81
C PRO A 407 22.25 -22.70 5.66
N GLU A 408 21.87 -23.42 6.71
CA GLU A 408 20.69 -24.31 6.73
C GLU A 408 19.35 -23.55 6.61
N GLN A 409 19.32 -22.26 6.98
CA GLN A 409 18.15 -21.39 6.86
C GLN A 409 18.06 -20.66 5.49
N ASN A 410 19.09 -20.78 4.64
CA ASN A 410 19.16 -20.13 3.33
C ASN A 410 18.49 -20.96 2.21
N THR A 411 17.91 -22.12 2.54
CA THR A 411 17.29 -23.04 1.57
C THR A 411 16.03 -22.48 0.91
N LEU A 412 15.28 -21.62 1.61
CA LEU A 412 14.11 -20.93 1.04
C LEU A 412 14.51 -19.87 0.01
N ALA A 413 15.67 -19.21 0.19
CA ALA A 413 16.12 -18.15 -0.70
C ALA A 413 16.49 -18.66 -2.11
N GLU A 414 16.96 -19.92 -2.19
CA GLU A 414 17.26 -20.62 -3.44
C GLU A 414 16.08 -21.42 -4.01
N SER A 415 14.94 -21.39 -3.34
CA SER A 415 13.75 -22.14 -3.71
C SER A 415 12.78 -21.31 -4.56
N VAL A 416 12.04 -21.98 -5.43
CA VAL A 416 10.86 -21.46 -6.15
C VAL A 416 9.81 -20.85 -5.22
N LEU A 417 9.75 -21.22 -3.94
CA LEU A 417 8.82 -20.63 -2.97
C LEU A 417 9.06 -19.14 -2.73
N ARG A 418 10.29 -18.64 -2.94
CA ARG A 418 10.61 -17.21 -2.80
C ARG A 418 9.83 -16.33 -3.78
N THR A 419 9.36 -16.89 -4.89
CA THR A 419 8.57 -16.15 -5.90
C THR A 419 7.25 -15.63 -5.33
N ASN A 420 6.74 -16.25 -4.25
CA ASN A 420 5.40 -16.04 -3.71
C ASN A 420 4.26 -16.40 -4.69
N MET A 421 4.57 -17.00 -5.84
CA MET A 421 3.56 -17.56 -6.76
C MET A 421 2.85 -18.77 -6.15
N LEU A 422 3.54 -19.51 -5.29
CA LEU A 422 3.09 -20.78 -4.71
C LEU A 422 2.72 -20.61 -3.23
N PRO A 423 1.76 -21.40 -2.71
CA PRO A 423 1.44 -21.42 -1.29
C PRO A 423 2.69 -21.58 -0.43
N ASN A 424 2.86 -20.72 0.57
CA ASN A 424 3.92 -20.83 1.56
C ASN A 424 3.33 -20.91 2.99
N SER A 425 4.18 -21.20 3.98
CA SER A 425 3.79 -21.35 5.38
C SER A 425 3.45 -20.04 6.12
N ASP A 426 3.53 -18.88 5.48
CA ASP A 426 3.02 -17.58 5.97
C ASP A 426 1.49 -17.49 5.85
N LEU A 427 0.82 -18.64 5.99
CA LEU A 427 -0.59 -18.72 6.31
C LEU A 427 -0.81 -17.87 7.55
N GLN A 428 -1.48 -16.73 7.40
CA GLN A 428 -1.70 -15.83 8.51
C GLN A 428 -2.71 -16.46 9.47
N TRP A 429 -2.20 -17.10 10.50
CA TRP A 429 -3.01 -17.70 11.56
C TRP A 429 -3.65 -16.59 12.40
N GLN A 430 -4.95 -16.36 12.23
CA GLN A 430 -5.69 -15.54 13.19
C GLN A 430 -5.96 -16.36 14.46
N GLU A 431 -5.30 -15.96 15.55
CA GLU A 431 -5.17 -16.73 16.78
C GLU A 431 -6.45 -16.94 17.61
N LYS A 432 -7.66 -16.54 17.15
CA LYS A 432 -8.82 -16.47 18.06
C LYS A 432 -10.17 -17.05 17.64
N THR A 433 -10.42 -17.46 16.40
CA THR A 433 -11.72 -18.07 16.05
C THR A 433 -11.58 -18.90 14.78
N GLU A 434 -11.50 -20.23 14.94
CA GLU A 434 -11.40 -21.24 13.86
C GLU A 434 -10.21 -21.04 12.89
N ARG A 435 -9.61 -22.13 12.43
CA ARG A 435 -8.42 -22.08 11.57
C ARG A 435 -8.82 -21.64 10.16
N GLN A 436 -9.10 -20.36 9.93
CA GLN A 436 -9.23 -19.84 8.57
C GLN A 436 -7.84 -19.57 8.00
N ILE A 437 -7.49 -20.34 6.97
CA ILE A 437 -6.22 -20.24 6.25
C ILE A 437 -6.43 -19.22 5.13
N TYR A 438 -5.88 -18.02 5.30
CA TYR A 438 -5.77 -17.04 4.21
C TYR A 438 -4.45 -17.24 3.48
N ASP A 439 -4.52 -17.45 2.18
CA ASP A 439 -3.37 -17.68 1.31
C ASP A 439 -3.26 -16.52 0.32
N ASN A 440 -2.21 -15.72 0.50
CA ASN A 440 -1.94 -14.57 -0.35
C ASN A 440 -1.05 -14.91 -1.55
N SER A 441 -0.60 -16.16 -1.72
CA SER A 441 0.26 -16.53 -2.85
C SER A 441 -0.46 -16.40 -4.19
N GLY A 442 0.30 -16.24 -5.27
CA GLY A 442 -0.22 -16.04 -6.62
C GLY A 442 -1.29 -17.06 -7.04
N ILE A 443 -1.09 -18.35 -6.76
CA ILE A 443 -2.01 -19.43 -7.15
C ILE A 443 -2.61 -20.20 -5.97
N GLY A 444 -2.25 -19.90 -4.72
CA GLY A 444 -2.82 -20.56 -3.55
C GLY A 444 -4.18 -20.00 -3.12
N GLY A 445 -4.38 -18.71 -3.38
CA GLY A 445 -5.64 -18.00 -3.14
C GLY A 445 -6.71 -18.22 -4.21
N VAL A 446 -6.69 -19.37 -4.89
CA VAL A 446 -7.69 -19.76 -5.88
C VAL A 446 -8.91 -20.31 -5.15
N HIS A 447 -10.12 -19.97 -5.59
CA HIS A 447 -11.42 -20.09 -4.89
C HIS A 447 -11.77 -18.98 -3.90
N GLN A 448 -13.04 -18.96 -3.50
CA GLN A 448 -13.59 -18.02 -2.53
C GLN A 448 -12.90 -18.21 -1.17
N GLN A 449 -12.23 -17.16 -0.70
CA GLN A 449 -11.58 -17.11 0.61
C GLN A 449 -12.47 -16.36 1.59
N GLU A 450 -12.41 -16.73 2.86
CA GLU A 450 -13.13 -16.06 3.94
C GLU A 450 -12.15 -15.35 4.87
N LEU A 451 -12.45 -14.09 5.19
CA LEU A 451 -11.72 -13.32 6.17
C LEU A 451 -12.69 -12.72 7.20
N SER A 452 -12.48 -13.05 8.47
CA SER A 452 -13.14 -12.35 9.57
C SER A 452 -12.46 -10.99 9.79
N ILE A 453 -13.18 -9.92 9.46
CA ILE A 453 -12.70 -8.55 9.61
C ILE A 453 -13.66 -7.72 10.46
N LEU A 454 -13.13 -6.66 11.05
CA LEU A 454 -13.90 -5.69 11.80
C LEU A 454 -14.41 -4.60 10.83
N ILE A 455 -15.72 -4.46 10.69
CA ILE A 455 -16.36 -3.49 9.81
C ILE A 455 -17.25 -2.52 10.59
N VAL A 456 -17.61 -1.41 9.97
CA VAL A 456 -18.63 -0.48 10.50
C VAL A 456 -19.98 -0.85 9.90
N LYS A 457 -20.97 -1.18 10.74
CA LYS A 457 -22.36 -1.45 10.31
C LYS A 457 -23.27 -0.25 10.55
N HIS A 458 -24.42 -0.25 9.88
CA HIS A 458 -25.44 0.80 9.97
C HIS A 458 -24.84 2.20 9.76
N ILE A 459 -24.06 2.31 8.68
CA ILE A 459 -23.27 3.48 8.35
C ILE A 459 -24.16 4.74 8.35
N ASN A 460 -23.67 5.80 9.00
CA ASN A 460 -24.31 7.11 9.08
C ASN A 460 -25.70 7.11 9.76
N SER A 461 -25.92 6.20 10.71
CA SER A 461 -27.13 6.13 11.52
C SER A 461 -26.85 6.16 13.03
N ASP A 462 -27.92 6.28 13.82
CA ASP A 462 -27.89 6.22 15.29
C ASP A 462 -27.38 4.86 15.82
N ALA A 463 -27.53 3.81 14.99
CA ALA A 463 -27.11 2.45 15.29
C ALA A 463 -25.68 2.13 14.80
N MET A 464 -24.98 3.09 14.20
CA MET A 464 -23.64 2.88 13.67
C MET A 464 -22.69 2.37 14.74
N ASP A 465 -22.05 1.22 14.49
CA ASP A 465 -21.15 0.54 15.41
C ASP A 465 -20.20 -0.41 14.68
N LEU A 466 -19.22 -0.95 15.39
CA LEU A 466 -18.32 -1.98 14.88
C LEU A 466 -18.94 -3.35 15.04
N ASP A 467 -18.82 -4.17 14.00
CA ASP A 467 -19.17 -5.57 14.06
C ASP A 467 -18.13 -6.42 13.34
N ARG A 468 -18.04 -7.69 13.72
CA ARG A 468 -17.23 -8.66 12.98
C ARG A 468 -18.07 -9.29 11.89
N GLU A 469 -17.54 -9.29 10.69
CA GLU A 469 -18.16 -9.97 9.55
C GLU A 469 -17.12 -10.87 8.89
N THR A 470 -17.56 -12.06 8.53
CA THR A 470 -16.79 -12.97 7.67
C THR A 470 -17.12 -12.60 6.24
N LEU A 471 -16.19 -11.92 5.57
CA LEU A 471 -16.34 -11.57 4.16
C LEU A 471 -15.75 -12.68 3.32
N ALA A 472 -16.56 -13.15 2.37
CA ALA A 472 -16.15 -14.15 1.40
C ALA A 472 -15.86 -13.46 0.06
N PHE A 473 -14.66 -13.61 -0.48
CA PHE A 473 -14.19 -12.90 -1.66
C PHE A 473 -13.41 -13.81 -2.61
N SER A 474 -13.39 -13.45 -3.88
CA SER A 474 -12.55 -14.06 -4.92
C SER A 474 -11.80 -12.96 -5.63
N GLU A 475 -10.55 -13.19 -5.97
CA GLU A 475 -9.72 -12.23 -6.69
C GLU A 475 -9.53 -12.60 -8.17
N ALA A 476 -8.95 -11.65 -8.91
CA ALA A 476 -8.75 -11.76 -10.35
C ALA A 476 -7.73 -12.84 -10.75
N ASN A 477 -6.95 -13.38 -9.80
CA ASN A 477 -5.99 -14.45 -10.03
C ASN A 477 -6.62 -15.84 -10.17
N SER A 478 -7.89 -16.00 -9.78
CA SER A 478 -8.59 -17.28 -9.79
C SER A 478 -9.17 -17.55 -11.19
N PRO A 479 -8.62 -18.50 -11.96
CA PRO A 479 -9.21 -18.88 -13.25
C PRO A 479 -10.57 -19.54 -13.04
N THR A 480 -11.47 -19.31 -13.99
CA THR A 480 -12.79 -19.96 -14.03
C THR A 480 -12.95 -20.75 -15.32
N LEU A 481 -13.80 -21.78 -15.29
CA LEU A 481 -14.30 -22.51 -16.47
C LEU A 481 -15.83 -22.54 -16.39
N GLN A 482 -16.50 -21.95 -17.39
CA GLN A 482 -17.95 -21.75 -17.41
C GLN A 482 -18.46 -21.06 -16.13
N GLY A 483 -17.69 -20.08 -15.62
CA GLY A 483 -17.99 -19.34 -14.40
C GLY A 483 -17.71 -20.08 -13.09
N THR A 484 -17.21 -21.32 -13.16
CA THR A 484 -16.82 -22.10 -11.97
C THR A 484 -15.32 -21.98 -11.73
N PRO A 485 -14.84 -21.54 -10.55
CA PRO A 485 -13.41 -21.51 -10.23
C PRO A 485 -12.77 -22.90 -10.32
N ILE A 486 -11.59 -22.99 -10.95
CA ILE A 486 -10.84 -24.25 -11.11
C ILE A 486 -9.58 -24.24 -10.25
N SER A 487 -9.32 -25.33 -9.51
CA SER A 487 -8.23 -25.39 -8.53
C SER A 487 -6.88 -25.68 -9.19
N PRO A 488 -5.76 -25.10 -8.73
CA PRO A 488 -4.42 -25.56 -9.16
C PRO A 488 -4.14 -27.01 -8.74
N ALA A 489 -4.83 -27.54 -7.73
CA ALA A 489 -4.67 -28.92 -7.27
C ALA A 489 -5.04 -29.93 -8.38
N ASP A 490 -6.10 -29.64 -9.13
CA ASP A 490 -6.59 -30.49 -10.23
C ASP A 490 -5.63 -30.47 -11.44
N TYR A 491 -4.77 -29.46 -11.51
CA TYR A 491 -3.86 -29.20 -12.63
C TYR A 491 -2.38 -29.19 -12.19
N LEU A 492 -2.04 -29.86 -11.09
CA LEU A 492 -0.67 -29.93 -10.55
C LEU A 492 0.36 -30.38 -11.60
N GLU A 493 0.00 -31.39 -12.40
CA GLU A 493 0.88 -31.91 -13.46
C GLU A 493 1.10 -30.90 -14.59
N ASP A 494 0.08 -30.09 -14.90
CA ASP A 494 0.19 -29.03 -15.90
C ASP A 494 1.14 -27.93 -15.42
N VAL A 495 1.03 -27.51 -14.15
CA VAL A 495 1.97 -26.56 -13.54
C VAL A 495 3.40 -27.12 -13.60
N CYS A 496 3.60 -28.38 -13.21
CA CYS A 496 4.93 -29.01 -13.24
C CYS A 496 5.47 -29.10 -14.67
N SER A 497 4.65 -29.52 -15.64
CA SER A 497 5.05 -29.66 -17.04
C SER A 497 5.41 -28.31 -17.66
N GLY A 498 4.65 -27.25 -17.36
CA GLY A 498 4.94 -25.89 -17.78
C GLY A 498 6.27 -25.38 -17.25
N PHE A 499 6.53 -25.60 -15.96
CA PHE A 499 7.79 -25.24 -15.32
C PHE A 499 8.97 -25.97 -15.94
N GLU A 500 8.86 -27.30 -16.11
CA GLU A 500 9.88 -28.15 -16.69
C GLU A 500 10.22 -27.76 -18.14
N ARG A 501 9.21 -27.47 -18.96
CA ARG A 501 9.41 -27.03 -20.36
C ARG A 501 10.16 -25.70 -20.41
N MET A 502 9.74 -24.72 -19.62
CA MET A 502 10.41 -23.41 -19.59
C MET A 502 11.85 -23.56 -19.06
N TYR A 503 12.06 -24.33 -18.00
CA TYR A 503 13.38 -24.54 -17.42
C TYR A 503 14.36 -25.13 -18.43
N ARG A 504 13.98 -26.21 -19.12
CA ARG A 504 14.81 -26.82 -20.16
C ARG A 504 14.98 -25.93 -21.39
N PHE A 505 13.96 -25.14 -21.74
CA PHE A 505 14.07 -24.15 -22.80
C PHE A 505 15.17 -23.13 -22.49
N LEU A 506 15.18 -22.58 -21.27
CA LEU A 506 16.20 -21.64 -20.81
C LEU A 506 17.59 -22.28 -20.79
N MET A 507 17.72 -23.54 -20.32
CA MET A 507 18.98 -24.28 -20.38
C MET A 507 19.49 -24.49 -21.81
N THR A 508 18.58 -24.76 -22.76
CA THR A 508 18.96 -25.02 -24.17
C THR A 508 19.47 -23.77 -24.88
N HIS A 509 18.99 -22.59 -24.46
CA HIS A 509 19.34 -21.30 -25.05
C HIS A 509 20.24 -20.45 -24.12
N ASP A 510 20.89 -21.07 -23.14
CA ASP A 510 21.72 -20.39 -22.14
C ASP A 510 22.80 -19.52 -22.76
N ARG A 511 23.49 -20.01 -23.80
CA ARG A 511 24.54 -19.28 -24.51
C ARG A 511 24.03 -18.00 -25.17
N GLU A 512 22.85 -18.06 -25.78
CA GLU A 512 22.23 -16.90 -26.42
C GLU A 512 21.77 -15.91 -25.34
N LEU A 513 21.12 -16.40 -24.29
CA LEU A 513 20.60 -15.58 -23.20
C LEU A 513 21.71 -14.88 -22.40
N LEU A 514 22.87 -15.51 -22.22
CA LEU A 514 24.01 -14.97 -21.48
C LEU A 514 24.89 -14.04 -22.33
N ALA A 515 24.69 -13.98 -23.65
CA ALA A 515 25.44 -13.10 -24.54
C ALA A 515 25.13 -11.61 -24.22
N PRO A 516 26.11 -10.69 -24.30
CA PRO A 516 25.91 -9.27 -24.02
C PRO A 516 24.81 -8.59 -24.86
N GLU A 517 24.51 -9.13 -26.04
CA GLU A 517 23.49 -8.62 -26.96
C GLU A 517 22.07 -9.17 -26.67
N SER A 518 21.94 -10.06 -25.68
CA SER A 518 20.67 -10.66 -25.26
C SER A 518 19.70 -9.64 -24.68
N CYS A 519 18.40 -9.90 -24.87
CA CYS A 519 17.33 -9.14 -24.22
C CYS A 519 17.44 -9.15 -22.67
N LEU A 520 18.12 -10.12 -22.06
CA LEU A 520 18.35 -10.11 -20.62
C LEU A 520 19.17 -8.89 -20.17
N TYR A 521 20.05 -8.33 -20.99
CA TYR A 521 20.84 -7.17 -20.58
C TYR A 521 20.02 -5.87 -20.48
N ASP A 522 18.79 -5.85 -21.01
CA ASP A 522 17.84 -4.76 -20.74
C ASP A 522 17.41 -4.71 -19.25
N LEU A 523 17.58 -5.82 -18.52
CA LEU A 523 17.31 -5.91 -17.07
C LEU A 523 18.43 -5.31 -16.21
N ALA A 524 19.59 -5.01 -16.80
CA ALA A 524 20.68 -4.31 -16.11
C ALA A 524 20.32 -2.84 -15.88
N HIS A 525 20.90 -2.25 -14.84
CA HIS A 525 20.71 -0.85 -14.45
C HIS A 525 19.27 -0.38 -14.20
N GLN A 526 18.31 -1.30 -14.06
CA GLN A 526 16.91 -0.96 -13.77
C GLN A 526 16.69 -0.70 -12.29
N THR A 527 15.71 0.15 -11.98
CA THR A 527 15.23 0.33 -10.60
C THR A 527 14.26 -0.80 -10.26
N VAL A 528 14.60 -1.55 -9.20
CA VAL A 528 13.85 -2.68 -8.66
C VAL A 528 13.35 -2.32 -7.27
N ARG A 529 12.11 -2.70 -6.93
CA ARG A 529 11.58 -2.59 -5.57
C ARG A 529 12.26 -3.62 -4.67
N PHE A 530 12.94 -3.13 -3.66
CA PHE A 530 13.47 -3.94 -2.57
C PHE A 530 12.46 -3.96 -1.41
N VAL A 531 11.84 -5.13 -1.18
CA VAL A 531 10.88 -5.35 -0.11
C VAL A 531 11.63 -5.69 1.17
N PHE A 532 12.00 -4.67 1.94
CA PHE A 532 12.68 -4.85 3.22
C PHE A 532 11.77 -5.51 4.28
N ARG A 533 10.49 -5.13 4.28
CA ARG A 533 9.45 -5.64 5.16
C ARG A 533 8.14 -5.70 4.38
N SER A 534 7.27 -6.66 4.71
CA SER A 534 5.99 -6.81 4.02
C SER A 534 5.09 -5.57 4.18
N THR A 535 4.38 -5.22 3.11
CA THR A 535 3.41 -4.12 3.16
C THR A 535 2.33 -4.35 4.21
N SER A 536 1.88 -5.59 4.42
CA SER A 536 0.89 -5.92 5.47
C SER A 536 1.37 -5.53 6.88
N THR A 537 2.66 -5.67 7.17
CA THR A 537 3.23 -5.24 8.46
C THR A 537 3.18 -3.72 8.59
N TYR A 538 3.58 -2.98 7.55
CA TYR A 538 3.48 -1.53 7.57
C TYR A 538 2.02 -1.06 7.68
N GLY A 539 1.11 -1.64 6.91
CA GLY A 539 -0.31 -1.33 6.94
C GLY A 539 -0.92 -1.49 8.34
N LEU A 540 -0.62 -2.60 9.02
CA LEU A 540 -1.09 -2.85 10.39
C LEU A 540 -0.52 -1.84 11.40
N ILE A 541 0.77 -1.51 11.32
CA ILE A 541 1.40 -0.52 12.20
C ILE A 541 0.79 0.86 11.95
N LEU A 542 0.61 1.24 10.69
CA LEU A 542 0.04 2.52 10.31
C LEU A 542 -1.41 2.66 10.78
N GLN A 543 -2.24 1.64 10.56
CA GLN A 543 -3.63 1.61 11.03
C GLN A 543 -3.72 1.74 12.56
N ASN A 544 -2.82 1.07 13.29
CA ASN A 544 -2.76 1.19 14.75
C ASN A 544 -2.26 2.57 15.22
N SER A 545 -1.45 3.27 14.41
CA SER A 545 -1.03 4.65 14.70
C SER A 545 -2.18 5.66 14.65
N TYR A 546 -3.32 5.31 14.03
CA TYR A 546 -4.52 6.14 13.94
C TYR A 546 -5.54 5.91 15.08
N ARG A 547 -5.11 5.27 16.18
CA ARG A 547 -5.94 5.17 17.38
C ARG A 547 -6.16 6.56 18.01
N PRO A 548 -7.35 6.84 18.57
CA PRO A 548 -7.70 8.19 19.05
C PRO A 548 -6.70 8.76 20.06
N ALA A 549 -6.15 7.93 20.95
CA ALA A 549 -5.17 8.35 21.95
C ALA A 549 -3.85 8.87 21.33
N LEU A 550 -3.42 8.29 20.21
CA LEU A 550 -2.18 8.66 19.51
C LEU A 550 -2.38 9.89 18.61
N LEU A 551 -3.62 10.16 18.20
CA LEU A 551 -3.94 11.27 17.32
C LEU A 551 -4.00 12.64 18.01
N ARG A 552 -3.73 12.69 19.32
CA ARG A 552 -3.70 13.91 20.13
C ARG A 552 -2.31 14.55 20.23
N SER A 553 -1.25 13.74 20.14
CA SER A 553 0.14 14.15 20.40
C SER A 553 1.08 13.52 19.36
N GLY A 554 1.79 14.36 18.60
CA GLY A 554 2.72 13.90 17.56
C GLY A 554 3.85 13.05 18.14
N ILE A 555 4.39 13.43 19.30
CA ILE A 555 5.38 12.64 20.04
C ILE A 555 4.85 11.25 20.39
N ASP A 556 3.60 11.15 20.86
CA ASP A 556 3.02 9.87 21.29
C ASP A 556 2.80 8.96 20.07
N ARG A 557 2.33 9.52 18.95
CA ARG A 557 2.26 8.79 17.67
C ARG A 557 3.63 8.34 17.18
N SER A 558 4.63 9.22 17.15
CA SER A 558 5.99 8.87 16.74
C SER A 558 6.57 7.74 17.59
N ILE A 559 6.41 7.78 18.91
CA ILE A 559 6.82 6.71 19.82
C ILE A 559 6.14 5.38 19.48
N SER A 560 4.87 5.39 19.06
CA SER A 560 4.19 4.16 18.64
C SER A 560 4.79 3.55 17.37
N LEU A 561 5.24 4.39 16.43
CA LEU A 561 5.89 3.96 15.18
C LEU A 561 7.29 3.38 15.43
N GLU A 562 7.90 3.67 16.58
CA GLU A 562 9.19 3.09 16.97
C GLU A 562 9.16 1.57 17.19
N LEU A 563 7.98 0.95 17.09
CA LEU A 563 7.85 -0.49 16.91
C LEU A 563 8.70 -1.01 15.73
N LEU A 564 8.88 -0.21 14.67
CA LEU A 564 9.70 -0.54 13.49
C LEU A 564 11.19 -0.74 13.86
N SER A 565 11.66 -0.02 14.88
CA SER A 565 13.06 -0.10 15.35
C SER A 565 13.40 -1.42 16.03
N ARG A 566 12.39 -2.15 16.53
CA ARG A 566 12.57 -3.38 17.31
C ARG A 566 13.37 -4.45 16.58
N ALA A 567 13.17 -4.58 15.27
CA ALA A 567 13.90 -5.54 14.46
C ALA A 567 15.42 -5.23 14.41
N PHE A 568 15.79 -3.96 14.52
CA PHE A 568 17.17 -3.50 14.48
C PHE A 568 17.90 -3.70 15.82
N THR A 569 17.17 -3.80 16.94
CA THR A 569 17.74 -3.93 18.29
C THR A 569 17.88 -5.40 18.76
N LEU A 570 17.78 -6.36 17.83
CA LEU A 570 17.89 -7.78 18.17
C LEU A 570 19.33 -8.21 18.48
N GLY A 571 20.32 -7.61 17.79
CA GLY A 571 21.75 -7.87 18.00
C GLY A 571 22.47 -6.76 18.77
N ASP A 572 23.72 -7.01 19.14
CA ASP A 572 24.52 -6.12 20.01
C ASP A 572 25.23 -4.97 19.26
N GLY A 573 25.30 -5.04 17.93
CA GLY A 573 25.97 -4.04 17.09
C GLY A 573 24.97 -3.20 16.29
N LYS A 574 25.36 -1.96 15.94
CA LYS A 574 24.56 -1.11 15.05
C LYS A 574 24.41 -1.81 13.70
N PRO A 575 23.19 -2.17 13.27
CA PRO A 575 23.00 -2.95 12.05
C PRO A 575 23.34 -2.12 10.81
N LEU A 576 23.86 -2.77 9.77
CA LEU A 576 24.22 -2.11 8.50
C LEU A 576 23.01 -1.38 7.88
N GLY A 577 21.82 -2.00 7.98
CA GLY A 577 20.56 -1.42 7.50
C GLY A 577 19.98 -0.32 8.40
N TRP A 578 20.68 0.17 9.43
CA TRP A 578 20.16 1.20 10.34
C TRP A 578 19.57 2.44 9.63
N PRO A 579 20.19 2.98 8.55
CA PRO A 579 19.61 4.12 7.82
C PRO A 579 18.21 3.87 7.24
N ILE A 580 17.84 2.59 6.98
CA ILE A 580 16.50 2.22 6.50
C ILE A 580 15.43 2.66 7.50
N LEU A 581 15.68 2.52 8.82
CA LEU A 581 14.70 2.85 9.85
C LEU A 581 14.22 4.30 9.77
N LYS A 582 15.12 5.26 9.48
CA LYS A 582 14.74 6.66 9.37
C LYS A 582 13.79 6.87 8.19
N ALA A 583 14.09 6.28 7.03
CA ALA A 583 13.21 6.34 5.87
C ALA A 583 11.86 5.64 6.12
N GLU A 584 11.83 4.53 6.87
CA GLU A 584 10.57 3.89 7.28
C GLU A 584 9.73 4.83 8.15
N LEU A 585 10.34 5.42 9.19
CA LEU A 585 9.65 6.33 10.09
C LEU A 585 9.12 7.57 9.34
N ASP A 586 9.91 8.17 8.47
CA ASP A 586 9.50 9.37 7.71
C ASP A 586 8.30 9.08 6.79
N ALA A 587 8.30 7.94 6.08
CA ALA A 587 7.17 7.53 5.26
C ALA A 587 5.91 7.23 6.10
N MET A 588 6.07 6.54 7.23
CA MET A 588 4.95 6.20 8.12
C MET A 588 4.38 7.42 8.85
N GLU A 589 5.21 8.41 9.16
CA GLU A 589 4.77 9.68 9.76
C GLU A 589 3.84 10.46 8.83
N GLN A 590 4.12 10.48 7.53
CA GLN A 590 3.24 11.10 6.53
C GLN A 590 2.12 10.19 6.02
N GLY A 591 2.09 8.92 6.47
CA GLY A 591 1.03 7.96 6.18
C GLY A 591 1.21 7.15 4.90
N ASP A 592 2.40 7.11 4.31
CA ASP A 592 2.72 6.23 3.18
C ASP A 592 3.29 4.89 3.67
N ILE A 593 3.17 3.87 2.82
CA ILE A 593 3.95 2.64 2.99
C ILE A 593 5.39 2.90 2.51
N PRO A 594 6.42 2.56 3.30
CA PRO A 594 7.81 2.71 2.87
C PRO A 594 8.10 1.98 1.55
N PHE A 595 8.86 2.64 0.67
CA PHE A 595 9.26 2.12 -0.64
C PHE A 595 10.77 2.31 -0.83
N PHE A 596 11.45 1.26 -1.28
CA PHE A 596 12.90 1.28 -1.53
C PHE A 596 13.19 0.83 -2.96
N GLY A 597 13.70 1.74 -3.79
CA GLY A 597 14.16 1.42 -5.13
C GLY A 597 15.67 1.17 -5.14
N VAL A 598 16.11 0.09 -5.79
CA VAL A 598 17.52 -0.29 -5.89
C VAL A 598 17.89 -0.53 -7.34
N ASN A 599 19.07 -0.07 -7.75
CA ASN A 599 19.59 -0.37 -9.07
C ASN A 599 19.99 -1.86 -9.16
N SER A 600 19.49 -2.60 -10.16
CA SER A 600 19.78 -4.03 -10.35
C SER A 600 21.26 -4.35 -10.56
N SER A 601 22.07 -3.33 -10.88
CA SER A 601 23.52 -3.41 -11.09
C SER A 601 24.33 -2.73 -9.98
N SER A 602 23.74 -2.59 -8.78
CA SER A 602 24.39 -2.07 -7.57
C SER A 602 24.19 -3.03 -6.40
N ASP A 603 25.13 -3.05 -5.45
CA ASP A 603 25.00 -3.68 -4.13
C ASP A 603 24.79 -2.66 -2.98
N ASP A 604 24.65 -1.37 -3.33
CA ASP A 604 24.32 -0.27 -2.42
C ASP A 604 22.81 0.01 -2.42
N LEU A 605 22.28 0.39 -1.25
CA LEU A 605 20.91 0.92 -1.10
C LEU A 605 20.97 2.43 -0.89
N ILE A 606 20.14 3.19 -1.61
CA ILE A 606 19.96 4.63 -1.38
C ILE A 606 18.63 4.84 -0.65
N VAL A 607 18.66 5.52 0.50
CA VAL A 607 17.46 5.81 1.31
C VAL A 607 17.26 7.30 1.52
N GLY A 608 16.02 7.70 1.78
CA GLY A 608 15.66 9.07 2.15
C GLY A 608 16.18 10.12 1.15
N ASN A 609 16.89 11.13 1.65
CA ASN A 609 17.43 12.24 0.85
C ASN A 609 18.75 11.91 0.13
N GLY A 610 18.97 10.65 -0.24
CA GLY A 610 20.17 10.22 -0.95
C GLY A 610 21.27 9.66 -0.04
N GLU A 611 20.95 9.27 1.20
CA GLU A 611 21.91 8.58 2.07
C GLU A 611 22.21 7.19 1.49
N VAL A 612 23.49 6.89 1.31
CA VAL A 612 23.95 5.62 0.75
C VAL A 612 24.28 4.64 1.88
N VAL A 613 23.66 3.46 1.83
CA VAL A 613 24.01 2.29 2.65
C VAL A 613 24.91 1.38 1.81
N PRO A 614 26.24 1.49 1.96
CA PRO A 614 27.16 0.81 1.07
C PRO A 614 27.17 -0.70 1.31
N LYS A 615 27.18 -1.47 0.23
CA LYS A 615 27.36 -2.93 0.21
C LYS A 615 26.37 -3.68 1.11
N LEU A 616 25.14 -3.20 1.22
CA LEU A 616 24.08 -3.85 1.99
C LEU A 616 23.76 -5.25 1.44
N PHE A 617 23.83 -5.40 0.11
CA PHE A 617 23.46 -6.62 -0.58
C PHE A 617 24.65 -7.54 -0.84
N GLU A 618 24.38 -8.84 -1.00
CA GLU A 618 25.39 -9.87 -1.28
C GLU A 618 26.17 -9.57 -2.56
N ASP A 619 25.45 -9.19 -3.61
CA ASP A 619 25.96 -8.79 -4.92
C ASP A 619 24.88 -7.98 -5.67
N HIS A 620 25.17 -7.58 -6.90
CA HIS A 620 24.21 -6.99 -7.83
C HIS A 620 23.14 -8.03 -8.17
N SER A 621 21.86 -7.69 -8.05
CA SER A 621 20.79 -8.66 -8.32
C SER A 621 20.77 -9.16 -9.77
N PHE A 622 21.16 -8.31 -10.73
CA PHE A 622 21.35 -8.72 -12.13
C PHE A 622 22.42 -9.82 -12.27
N LYS A 623 23.54 -9.72 -11.55
CA LYS A 623 24.58 -10.76 -11.55
C LYS A 623 24.10 -12.05 -10.89
N LEU A 624 23.28 -11.95 -9.84
CA LEU A 624 22.68 -13.12 -9.19
C LEU A 624 21.78 -13.89 -10.17
N MET A 625 20.93 -13.16 -10.93
CA MET A 625 20.11 -13.75 -11.99
C MET A 625 20.95 -14.46 -13.06
N LEU A 626 22.02 -13.82 -13.56
CA LEU A 626 22.91 -14.46 -14.54
C LEU A 626 23.58 -15.73 -13.99
N ARG A 627 24.03 -15.71 -12.72
CA ARG A 627 24.58 -16.90 -12.05
C ARG A 627 23.54 -18.01 -11.95
N ARG A 628 22.30 -17.67 -11.55
CA ARG A 628 21.20 -18.64 -11.47
C ARG A 628 20.98 -19.33 -12.82
N LEU A 629 20.91 -18.55 -13.90
CA LEU A 629 20.78 -19.07 -15.26
C LEU A 629 21.95 -20.00 -15.65
N GLN A 630 23.19 -19.63 -15.32
CA GLN A 630 24.38 -20.45 -15.57
C GLN A 630 24.41 -21.78 -14.79
N THR A 631 23.75 -21.82 -13.63
CA THR A 631 23.74 -22.99 -12.74
C THR A 631 22.53 -23.89 -12.91
N LEU A 632 21.63 -23.59 -13.85
CA LEU A 632 20.49 -24.46 -14.13
C LEU A 632 20.95 -25.86 -14.51
N SER A 633 20.30 -26.87 -13.94
CA SER A 633 20.65 -28.27 -14.14
C SER A 633 19.45 -29.18 -13.94
N GLU A 634 19.50 -30.39 -14.51
CA GLU A 634 18.44 -31.39 -14.29
C GLU A 634 18.26 -31.76 -12.81
N VAL A 635 19.33 -31.73 -12.01
CA VAL A 635 19.25 -31.97 -10.55
C VAL A 635 18.44 -30.87 -9.87
N ASN A 636 18.78 -29.60 -10.11
CA ASN A 636 18.04 -28.47 -9.55
C ASN A 636 16.58 -28.45 -10.04
N LEU A 637 16.33 -28.76 -11.31
CA LEU A 637 14.98 -28.88 -11.85
C LEU A 637 14.14 -29.89 -11.05
N VAL A 638 14.66 -31.09 -10.80
CA VAL A 638 13.96 -32.12 -10.02
C VAL A 638 13.64 -31.62 -8.60
N GLU A 639 14.57 -30.91 -7.96
CA GLU A 639 14.36 -30.31 -6.63
C GLU A 639 13.25 -29.25 -6.63
N GLN A 640 13.24 -28.36 -7.62
CA GLN A 640 12.20 -27.32 -7.72
C GLN A 640 10.82 -27.93 -8.02
N ILE A 641 10.74 -28.93 -8.91
CA ILE A 641 9.48 -29.66 -9.17
C ILE A 641 8.97 -30.36 -7.91
N ALA A 642 9.85 -31.00 -7.14
CA ALA A 642 9.46 -31.60 -5.86
C ALA A 642 8.91 -30.56 -4.87
N THR A 643 9.49 -29.36 -4.88
CA THR A 643 9.03 -28.25 -4.03
C THR A 643 7.66 -27.73 -4.46
N ILE A 644 7.41 -27.54 -5.77
CA ILE A 644 6.10 -27.15 -6.33
C ILE A 644 5.02 -28.15 -5.89
N ARG A 645 5.29 -29.44 -6.09
CA ARG A 645 4.39 -30.52 -5.67
C ARG A 645 4.08 -30.48 -4.20
N LYS A 646 5.11 -30.33 -3.36
CA LYS A 646 4.95 -30.27 -1.90
C LYS A 646 4.11 -29.07 -1.46
N SER A 647 4.37 -27.88 -2.02
CA SER A 647 3.63 -26.66 -1.69
C SER A 647 2.14 -26.78 -1.99
N LEU A 648 1.79 -27.15 -3.22
CA LEU A 648 0.39 -27.31 -3.62
C LEU A 648 -0.30 -28.45 -2.85
N SER A 649 0.40 -29.57 -2.65
CA SER A 649 -0.13 -30.69 -1.85
C SER A 649 -0.46 -30.26 -0.42
N LEU A 650 0.45 -29.55 0.27
CA LEU A 650 0.22 -29.09 1.64
C LEU A 650 -0.98 -28.15 1.77
N ARG A 651 -1.24 -27.33 0.75
CA ARG A 651 -2.35 -26.38 0.75
C ARG A 651 -3.72 -27.03 0.50
N PHE A 652 -3.76 -28.06 -0.35
CA PHE A 652 -5.01 -28.62 -0.89
C PHE A 652 -5.33 -30.05 -0.44
N GLN A 653 -4.42 -30.77 0.25
CA GLN A 653 -4.67 -32.14 0.71
C GLN A 653 -5.64 -32.26 1.90
N ASP A 654 -5.97 -31.17 2.60
CA ASP A 654 -6.90 -31.19 3.75
C ASP A 654 -8.35 -30.77 3.42
N ILE A 655 -8.72 -30.59 2.14
CA ILE A 655 -10.08 -30.18 1.72
C ILE A 655 -10.92 -31.36 1.19
N ALA A 656 -10.33 -32.55 1.05
CA ALA A 656 -10.98 -33.74 0.48
C ALA A 656 -11.19 -34.90 1.47
N ALA A 657 -11.29 -34.62 2.78
CA ALA A 657 -11.60 -35.63 3.81
C ALA A 657 -12.99 -35.41 4.44
#